data_AF-A0A521X687-F1
#
_entry.id   AF-A0A521X687-F1
#
_cell.length_a   1.000
_cell.length_b   1.000
_cell.length_c   1.000
_cell.angle_alpha   90.00
_cell.angle_beta   90.00
_cell.angle_gamma   90.00
#
_symmetry.space_group_name_H-M   'P 1'
#
loop_
_entity.id
_entity.type
_entity.pdbx_description
1 polymer ?
#
loop_
_entity_poly.entity_id
_entity_poly.type
_entity_poly.pdbx_seq_one_letter_code
_entity_poly.pdbx_strand_id
1 'polypeptide(L)'
;MGCTHDGADYLYARRSTSTQFVRSVTGPLRKTQEITEMLISTNILKKFKRKALPLTIASVLGSGLYQVPANAALPTSTACTGTGTVSCELWAKAGTATLTTGVTVPVWGYAATAADPAGLPGPVLVVNQGDTVTVTLHNTLSEPTALLFQGQSLPPDTAGAAAGGTKSYTFTASNPGTYLYEAGLLENTQHQPAMGLYGALVVRPAASNQAYGATTVFDDEALVLVSEVDSALNNSANPAVFDMRKFAPKYFLINGKAHPGPDLVTLPDPEVTAYPTTGFNLLLRYVNAGLKHHSMALLGLRQKFIANDGSLLLHPRDGVSETIAPGQTVDAITTIPPAVVPDSRFALYDAGMSLNNSNAAGMGGMLTFVALGGDGIPPTPGTPPGPPAPPGDTTGPVTSGVTMTPNPSNAGTVALSATGNDASTGNSNVDAAEYFIDAAPSPSAATRGVAMTVASPGAVAIATASITAPAQGAHDILVRSRDAAGNWGAFAPAVSLIQDVTGPSTTVTPIASNGLNGVNSSTAAARIVAAATDNLTHVSAVEGYIDSNTTAVFPFVPSDGSFNSLSENAYADIPLSTVTALSSGDHVVHVRARDAAGNWGAFTDTNNLLVDKTAPSVTGAVTATPNPAFSSFVLSANATDAAPTLGIAGGEWFEGTDPGIGRGHPMTATGGTTGPWTVTSNENARSLNWAEGNHTVNVRARDAAQNWSAGTVSGTVTVQSPIYFSTLGNTNPPGVAGTADDADIYNWNGTAFSRTVDVTTIANPLPAGANVDGMQRVDDTHFYLSFTGDTALPGVGTVQDEDIVFYNNGTWSVYFDGTARGLTANNLDIDAFTIDGSNIYFSTTGNTNPPGVGGTADDADIYRWNGTVFSRAVDVTTIANPLPAGANVDGLKFVDATHFYLSFNGNVTIALPGPDLTVQDEDVVYYNNGTWSVYFDGTGKGLTAGNLNIDAFDIP
;
A
#
# COMPACT_ATOMS: atom_id res chain seq x y z
N MET A 1 9.10 -45.64 10.93
CA MET A 1 9.13 -45.01 12.27
C MET A 1 9.98 -43.75 12.13
N GLY A 2 9.55 -42.56 12.55
CA GLY A 2 8.23 -42.17 13.04
C GLY A 2 7.94 -40.72 12.61
N CYS A 3 6.70 -40.27 12.74
CA CYS A 3 6.30 -38.91 12.35
C CYS A 3 6.38 -37.95 13.54
N THR A 4 6.95 -36.77 13.31
CA THR A 4 6.68 -35.56 14.09
C THR A 4 6.28 -34.47 13.10
N HIS A 5 5.03 -34.03 13.16
CA HIS A 5 4.64 -32.73 12.63
C HIS A 5 4.63 -31.78 13.84
N ASP A 6 5.50 -30.78 13.83
CA ASP A 6 5.30 -29.63 14.70
C ASP A 6 4.10 -28.83 14.17
N GLY A 7 3.17 -28.52 15.07
CA GLY A 7 1.96 -27.79 14.72
C GLY A 7 2.27 -26.31 14.51
N ALA A 8 2.23 -25.85 13.25
CA ALA A 8 2.20 -24.42 12.97
C ALA A 8 0.86 -23.84 13.42
N ASP A 9 0.89 -22.80 14.25
CA ASP A 9 -0.32 -22.11 14.71
C ASP A 9 -0.99 -21.34 13.57
N TYR A 10 -2.05 -21.91 13.01
CA TYR A 10 -2.95 -21.25 12.08
C TYR A 10 -3.83 -20.22 12.81
N LEU A 11 -3.20 -19.12 13.24
CA LEU A 11 -3.87 -17.91 13.72
C LEU A 11 -4.78 -17.35 12.62
N TYR A 12 -6.08 -17.36 12.89
CA TYR A 12 -7.10 -16.70 12.07
C TYR A 12 -7.04 -15.18 12.28
N ALA A 13 -5.94 -14.55 11.86
CA ALA A 13 -5.75 -13.11 11.97
C ALA A 13 -6.71 -12.37 11.03
N ARG A 14 -7.68 -11.63 11.59
CA ARG A 14 -8.41 -10.59 10.86
C ARG A 14 -7.36 -9.62 10.26
N ARG A 15 -7.27 -9.54 8.92
CA ARG A 15 -6.24 -8.75 8.24
C ARG A 15 -6.48 -7.26 8.42
N SER A 16 -5.71 -6.61 9.29
CA SER A 16 -5.54 -5.15 9.25
C SER A 16 -4.72 -4.75 8.02
N THR A 17 -5.39 -4.44 6.91
CA THR A 17 -4.75 -3.89 5.70
C THR A 17 -4.53 -2.38 5.82
N SER A 18 -3.70 -1.99 6.79
CA SER A 18 -3.23 -0.60 6.97
C SER A 18 -1.70 -0.50 6.85
N THR A 19 -1.13 -1.09 5.79
CA THR A 19 0.30 -1.00 5.50
C THR A 19 0.63 0.32 4.80
N GLN A 20 0.62 1.44 5.53
CA GLN A 20 1.26 2.66 5.03
C GLN A 20 2.76 2.40 4.87
N PHE A 21 3.25 2.45 3.63
CA PHE A 21 4.69 2.44 3.33
C PHE A 21 5.31 3.79 3.74
N VAL A 22 5.59 3.96 5.03
CA VAL A 22 6.39 5.09 5.55
C VAL A 22 7.85 4.88 5.15
N ARG A 23 8.18 5.17 3.89
CA ARG A 23 9.57 5.22 3.42
C ARG A 23 10.13 6.60 3.73
N SER A 24 10.87 6.72 4.84
CA SER A 24 11.53 7.96 5.23
C SER A 24 12.56 8.39 4.19
N VAL A 25 12.28 9.48 3.46
CA VAL A 25 13.24 10.14 2.57
C VAL A 25 13.53 11.53 3.13
N THR A 26 14.55 11.60 4.00
CA THR A 26 15.13 12.85 4.47
C THR A 26 16.10 13.39 3.40
N GLY A 27 15.67 14.38 2.63
CA GLY A 27 16.50 15.05 1.61
C GLY A 27 15.82 16.31 1.07
N PRO A 28 16.52 17.46 0.96
CA PRO A 28 15.87 18.73 0.62
C PRO A 28 15.74 18.94 -0.90
N LEU A 29 14.57 19.38 -1.36
CA LEU A 29 14.38 19.90 -2.71
C LEU A 29 14.31 21.44 -2.70
N ARG A 30 15.10 22.06 -3.59
CA ARG A 30 15.26 23.53 -3.70
C ARG A 30 14.10 24.17 -4.49
N LYS A 31 13.97 25.50 -4.34
CA LYS A 31 13.03 26.36 -5.08
C LYS A 31 13.19 26.28 -6.60
N THR A 32 12.09 26.41 -7.35
CA THR A 32 12.02 26.98 -8.71
C THR A 32 10.73 27.81 -8.88
N GLN A 33 10.71 28.76 -9.82
CA GLN A 33 9.68 29.81 -10.02
C GLN A 33 9.39 29.99 -11.54
N GLU A 34 8.32 30.64 -12.02
CA GLU A 34 7.18 31.30 -11.32
C GLU A 34 5.95 30.35 -11.22
N ILE A 35 4.71 30.56 -11.70
CA ILE A 35 4.05 31.55 -12.60
C ILE A 35 2.88 32.25 -11.87
N THR A 36 2.73 33.56 -12.09
CA THR A 36 1.92 34.47 -11.26
C THR A 36 0.70 35.06 -11.99
N GLU A 37 -0.45 35.11 -11.28
CA GLU A 37 -1.67 35.92 -11.48
C GLU A 37 -2.37 36.06 -12.86
N MET A 38 -3.71 35.98 -12.83
CA MET A 38 -4.54 36.99 -13.51
C MET A 38 -5.88 37.23 -12.77
N LEU A 39 -5.89 38.22 -11.88
CA LEU A 39 -7.09 38.69 -11.17
C LEU A 39 -7.68 39.91 -11.89
N ILE A 40 -8.95 39.86 -12.30
CA ILE A 40 -9.70 41.04 -12.78
C ILE A 40 -11.00 41.18 -12.00
N SER A 41 -11.04 42.19 -11.13
CA SER A 41 -12.26 42.65 -10.46
C SER A 41 -12.81 43.89 -11.16
N THR A 42 -14.12 43.90 -11.46
CA THR A 42 -14.82 45.11 -11.94
C THR A 42 -16.17 45.24 -11.23
N ASN A 43 -16.41 46.37 -10.56
CA ASN A 43 -17.54 46.51 -9.62
C ASN A 43 -18.14 47.94 -9.65
N ILE A 44 -19.18 48.20 -10.48
CA ILE A 44 -19.83 49.54 -10.58
C ILE A 44 -21.38 49.46 -10.64
N LEU A 45 -22.00 49.54 -9.45
CA LEU A 45 -23.13 50.40 -9.05
C LEU A 45 -24.41 50.64 -9.93
N LYS A 46 -25.55 50.28 -9.31
CA LYS A 46 -26.80 51.07 -9.09
C LYS A 46 -27.83 51.32 -10.23
N LYS A 47 -29.04 50.73 -10.04
CA LYS A 47 -30.41 51.35 -9.98
C LYS A 47 -31.47 50.21 -9.90
N PHE A 48 -32.69 50.33 -9.36
CA PHE A 48 -33.47 51.46 -8.80
C PHE A 48 -34.18 51.08 -7.46
N LYS A 49 -35.20 51.82 -7.00
CA LYS A 49 -35.76 51.82 -5.61
C LYS A 49 -37.28 51.55 -5.55
N ARG A 50 -37.74 50.99 -4.41
CA ARG A 50 -39.13 51.00 -3.84
C ARG A 50 -40.16 50.12 -4.60
N LYS A 51 -41.28 49.68 -4.00
CA LYS A 51 -41.99 50.08 -2.76
C LYS A 51 -42.32 48.88 -1.84
N ALA A 52 -42.73 49.18 -0.61
CA ALA A 52 -43.46 48.28 0.30
C ALA A 52 -44.80 48.93 0.71
N LEU A 53 -45.74 48.14 1.22
CA LEU A 53 -46.63 48.41 2.37
C LEU A 53 -47.40 47.09 2.73
N PRO A 54 -47.99 46.93 3.94
CA PRO A 54 -48.25 45.62 4.54
C PRO A 54 -49.74 45.31 4.82
N LEU A 55 -50.02 44.16 5.45
CA LEU A 55 -51.21 43.98 6.29
C LEU A 55 -50.95 43.06 7.49
N THR A 56 -51.17 43.60 8.69
CA THR A 56 -51.45 42.88 9.96
C THR A 56 -52.93 43.16 10.31
N ILE A 57 -53.66 42.50 11.21
CA ILE A 57 -53.40 41.72 12.44
C ILE A 57 -54.55 40.69 12.60
N ALA A 58 -54.31 39.49 13.15
CA ALA A 58 -55.24 38.80 14.09
C ALA A 58 -54.66 37.47 14.59
N SER A 59 -54.69 37.24 15.91
CA SER A 59 -54.33 35.96 16.54
C SER A 59 -55.53 35.34 17.26
N VAL A 60 -55.71 34.03 17.13
CA VAL A 60 -56.52 33.20 18.04
C VAL A 60 -55.74 31.91 18.28
N LEU A 61 -55.65 31.51 19.55
CA LEU A 61 -54.97 30.27 19.96
C LEU A 61 -55.89 29.06 19.73
N GLY A 62 -55.37 28.03 19.07
CA GLY A 62 -55.98 26.71 18.97
C GLY A 62 -54.91 25.65 19.20
N SER A 63 -54.95 24.95 20.32
CA SER A 63 -53.92 23.99 20.73
C SER A 63 -54.03 22.69 19.95
N GLY A 64 -53.19 22.53 18.92
CA GLY A 64 -52.99 21.28 18.20
C GLY A 64 -51.49 21.06 17.97
N LEU A 65 -50.84 20.29 18.86
CA LEU A 65 -49.47 19.81 18.64
C LEU A 65 -49.52 18.72 17.56
N TYR A 66 -49.42 19.11 16.29
CA TYR A 66 -49.02 18.18 15.25
C TYR A 66 -47.57 17.78 15.50
N GLN A 67 -47.38 16.65 16.16
CA GLN A 67 -46.10 15.95 16.15
C GLN A 67 -45.84 15.53 14.70
N VAL A 68 -44.81 16.09 14.08
CA VAL A 68 -44.24 15.52 12.86
C VAL A 68 -43.72 14.13 13.24
N PRO A 69 -44.07 13.06 12.50
CA PRO A 69 -43.47 11.74 12.73
C PRO A 69 -41.95 11.86 12.64
N ALA A 70 -41.24 11.23 13.57
CA ALA A 70 -39.78 11.31 13.56
C ALA A 70 -39.22 10.62 12.30
N ASN A 71 -38.17 11.23 11.75
CA ASN A 71 -37.20 10.54 10.88
C ASN A 71 -36.71 9.22 11.50
N ALA A 72 -36.12 8.36 10.67
CA ALA A 72 -35.42 7.14 11.08
C ALA A 72 -34.10 7.43 11.82
N ALA A 73 -34.08 8.43 12.72
CA ALA A 73 -32.89 8.91 13.39
C ALA A 73 -32.06 7.76 14.00
N LEU A 74 -30.75 7.79 13.75
CA LEU A 74 -29.80 6.93 14.47
C LEU A 74 -30.08 7.00 15.97
N PRO A 75 -29.99 5.86 16.69
CA PRO A 75 -30.20 5.83 18.14
C PRO A 75 -29.42 6.94 18.83
N THR A 76 -30.11 7.75 19.64
CA THR A 76 -29.46 8.81 20.41
C THR A 76 -28.40 8.17 21.31
N SER A 77 -27.17 8.69 21.24
CA SER A 77 -26.02 8.09 21.93
C SER A 77 -26.14 8.27 23.45
N THR A 78 -26.84 7.34 24.11
CA THR A 78 -27.04 7.33 25.57
C THR A 78 -25.75 7.15 26.37
N ALA A 79 -24.70 6.64 25.72
CA ALA A 79 -23.39 6.43 26.33
C ALA A 79 -22.49 7.69 26.32
N CYS A 80 -22.71 8.67 25.43
CA CYS A 80 -21.78 9.80 25.22
C CYS A 80 -22.39 11.14 25.64
N THR A 81 -21.55 12.02 26.19
CA THR A 81 -21.93 13.38 26.61
C THR A 81 -20.84 14.40 26.30
N GLY A 82 -21.23 15.63 25.97
CA GLY A 82 -20.33 16.73 25.60
C GLY A 82 -20.27 17.02 24.10
N THR A 83 -19.49 18.05 23.73
CA THR A 83 -19.16 18.45 22.35
C THR A 83 -17.79 19.11 22.34
N GLY A 84 -16.97 18.90 21.31
CA GLY A 84 -15.56 19.29 21.23
C GLY A 84 -14.65 18.43 22.12
N THR A 85 -15.05 18.23 23.37
CA THR A 85 -14.58 17.13 24.25
C THR A 85 -15.78 16.29 24.63
N VAL A 86 -15.73 14.99 24.34
CA VAL A 86 -16.84 14.04 24.55
C VAL A 86 -16.37 12.95 25.50
N SER A 87 -17.14 12.71 26.56
CA SER A 87 -16.95 11.57 27.46
C SER A 87 -18.01 10.51 27.19
N CYS A 88 -17.59 9.28 26.93
CA CYS A 88 -18.47 8.14 26.72
C CYS A 88 -18.22 7.02 27.75
N GLU A 89 -19.28 6.36 28.21
CA GLU A 89 -19.21 5.30 29.21
C GLU A 89 -19.62 3.95 28.61
N LEU A 90 -18.79 2.91 28.79
CA LEU A 90 -19.06 1.54 28.35
C LEU A 90 -18.82 0.55 29.48
N TRP A 91 -19.88 -0.11 29.93
CA TRP A 91 -19.83 -1.16 30.93
C TRP A 91 -19.81 -2.53 30.24
N ALA A 92 -18.70 -3.27 30.33
CA ALA A 92 -18.64 -4.66 29.87
C ALA A 92 -19.29 -5.57 30.92
N LYS A 93 -20.43 -6.19 30.56
CA LYS A 93 -21.29 -6.92 31.50
C LYS A 93 -21.67 -8.29 30.96
N ALA A 94 -21.74 -9.28 31.85
CA ALA A 94 -22.42 -10.53 31.56
C ALA A 94 -23.94 -10.33 31.71
N GLY A 95 -24.72 -11.00 30.87
CA GLY A 95 -26.18 -10.93 30.88
C GLY A 95 -26.79 -12.03 30.01
N THR A 96 -28.03 -11.80 29.55
CA THR A 96 -28.78 -12.77 28.75
C THR A 96 -29.58 -12.08 27.65
N ALA A 97 -29.45 -12.54 26.41
CA ALA A 97 -30.30 -12.13 25.29
C ALA A 97 -31.46 -13.12 25.14
N THR A 98 -32.66 -12.63 24.82
CA THR A 98 -33.81 -13.47 24.48
C THR A 98 -34.02 -13.44 22.97
N LEU A 99 -33.83 -14.60 22.35
CA LEU A 99 -33.94 -14.79 20.90
C LEU A 99 -35.40 -15.07 20.51
N THR A 100 -35.73 -14.82 19.25
CA THR A 100 -37.11 -14.75 18.72
C THR A 100 -37.89 -16.07 18.77
N THR A 101 -37.23 -17.18 19.06
CA THR A 101 -37.84 -18.49 19.39
C THR A 101 -38.25 -18.63 20.86
N GLY A 102 -38.14 -17.58 21.67
CA GLY A 102 -38.28 -17.63 23.13
C GLY A 102 -37.08 -18.24 23.85
N VAL A 103 -35.97 -18.47 23.14
CA VAL A 103 -34.75 -19.09 23.70
C VAL A 103 -33.87 -17.99 24.30
N THR A 104 -33.64 -18.05 25.60
CA THR A 104 -32.66 -17.19 26.28
C THR A 104 -31.26 -17.81 26.17
N VAL A 105 -30.26 -16.99 25.87
CA VAL A 105 -28.83 -17.37 25.83
C VAL A 105 -27.99 -16.42 26.69
N PRO A 106 -26.93 -16.90 27.36
CA PRO A 106 -25.96 -16.01 28.00
C PRO A 106 -25.17 -15.20 26.96
N VAL A 107 -24.96 -13.93 27.23
CA VAL A 107 -24.19 -13.00 26.39
C VAL A 107 -23.30 -12.12 27.25
N TRP A 108 -22.22 -11.61 26.67
CA TRP A 108 -21.44 -10.52 27.25
C TRP A 108 -21.62 -9.31 26.34
N GLY A 109 -22.00 -8.18 26.91
CA GLY A 109 -22.43 -7.02 26.15
C GLY A 109 -21.99 -5.71 26.78
N TYR A 110 -21.82 -4.68 25.97
CA TYR A 110 -21.56 -3.34 26.47
C TYR A 110 -22.88 -2.64 26.84
N ALA A 111 -22.86 -1.84 27.90
CA ALA A 111 -24.01 -1.09 28.38
C ALA A 111 -23.62 0.38 28.67
N ALA A 112 -24.54 1.33 28.47
CA ALA A 112 -24.26 2.76 28.65
C ALA A 112 -24.06 3.14 30.13
N THR A 113 -24.77 2.49 31.05
CA THR A 113 -24.63 2.74 32.50
C THR A 113 -24.45 1.44 33.30
N ALA A 114 -24.02 1.60 34.56
CA ALA A 114 -23.92 0.51 35.52
C ALA A 114 -25.26 -0.23 35.76
N ALA A 115 -26.41 0.44 35.57
CA ALA A 115 -27.73 -0.11 35.83
C ALA A 115 -28.30 -0.91 34.63
N ASP A 116 -27.92 -0.56 33.41
CA ASP A 116 -28.46 -1.16 32.18
C ASP A 116 -28.09 -2.65 32.03
N PRO A 117 -28.91 -3.48 31.37
CA PRO A 117 -28.52 -4.85 31.01
C PRO A 117 -27.36 -4.85 30.00
N ALA A 118 -26.68 -6.00 29.87
CA ALA A 118 -25.69 -6.20 28.81
C ALA A 118 -26.34 -6.04 27.42
N GLY A 119 -25.88 -5.05 26.64
CA GLY A 119 -26.40 -4.76 25.31
C GLY A 119 -25.88 -5.73 24.25
N LEU A 120 -26.76 -6.14 23.34
CA LEU A 120 -26.43 -6.90 22.13
C LEU A 120 -27.15 -6.24 20.94
N PRO A 121 -26.46 -5.45 20.08
CA PRO A 121 -25.12 -4.88 20.30
C PRO A 121 -25.08 -3.90 21.48
N GLY A 122 -23.87 -3.45 21.82
CA GLY A 122 -23.65 -2.31 22.71
C GLY A 122 -24.20 -0.98 22.16
N PRO A 123 -24.26 0.07 23.01
CA PRO A 123 -24.83 1.36 22.65
C PRO A 123 -24.09 2.00 21.46
N VAL A 124 -24.83 2.65 20.56
CA VAL A 124 -24.24 3.39 19.44
C VAL A 124 -23.55 4.64 19.99
N LEU A 125 -22.25 4.78 19.71
CA LEU A 125 -21.50 5.99 20.02
C LEU A 125 -21.66 6.96 18.85
N VAL A 126 -22.23 8.14 19.08
CA VAL A 126 -22.38 9.18 18.05
C VAL A 126 -21.61 10.42 18.48
N VAL A 127 -20.60 10.79 17.68
CA VAL A 127 -19.69 11.92 17.93
C VAL A 127 -19.55 12.75 16.65
N ASN A 128 -18.92 13.92 16.73
CA ASN A 128 -18.71 14.82 15.59
C ASN A 128 -17.25 14.79 15.14
N GLN A 129 -17.02 15.13 13.87
CA GLN A 129 -15.70 15.24 13.29
C GLN A 129 -14.87 16.29 14.04
N GLY A 130 -13.71 15.88 14.57
CA GLY A 130 -12.82 16.71 15.38
C GLY A 130 -13.11 16.70 16.88
N ASP A 131 -14.15 16.02 17.36
CA ASP A 131 -14.34 15.79 18.79
C ASP A 131 -13.16 15.00 19.37
N THR A 132 -12.66 15.42 20.53
CA THR A 132 -11.75 14.62 21.35
C THR A 132 -12.58 13.72 22.26
N VAL A 133 -12.61 12.44 21.93
CA VAL A 133 -13.47 11.42 22.55
C VAL A 133 -12.64 10.65 23.58
N THR A 134 -13.13 10.60 24.82
CA THR A 134 -12.62 9.72 25.87
C THR A 134 -13.68 8.70 26.22
N VAL A 135 -13.41 7.42 25.98
CA VAL A 135 -14.32 6.30 26.32
C VAL A 135 -13.80 5.59 27.56
N THR A 136 -14.59 5.54 28.64
CA THR A 136 -14.27 4.81 29.87
C THR A 136 -14.93 3.44 29.87
N LEU A 137 -14.11 2.40 29.83
CA LEU A 137 -14.46 1.01 30.01
C LEU A 137 -14.55 0.67 31.50
N HIS A 138 -15.69 0.13 31.93
CA HIS A 138 -15.86 -0.50 33.25
C HIS A 138 -16.03 -2.00 33.05
N ASN A 139 -15.06 -2.79 33.51
CA ASN A 139 -15.10 -4.24 33.33
C ASN A 139 -15.78 -4.93 34.53
N THR A 140 -16.96 -5.49 34.33
CA THR A 140 -17.68 -6.30 35.34
C THR A 140 -17.69 -7.80 35.03
N LEU A 141 -16.89 -8.24 34.04
CA LEU A 141 -16.65 -9.65 33.76
C LEU A 141 -15.64 -10.25 34.75
N SER A 142 -15.57 -11.58 34.79
CA SER A 142 -14.63 -12.36 35.60
C SER A 142 -13.21 -12.46 35.01
N GLU A 143 -12.97 -11.82 33.86
CA GLU A 143 -11.73 -11.89 33.08
C GLU A 143 -11.38 -10.49 32.52
N PRO A 144 -10.12 -10.19 32.16
CA PRO A 144 -9.75 -8.90 31.57
C PRO A 144 -10.36 -8.71 30.18
N THR A 145 -10.77 -7.49 29.86
CA THR A 145 -11.20 -7.07 28.51
C THR A 145 -10.58 -5.71 28.18
N ALA A 146 -10.31 -5.47 26.90
CA ALA A 146 -9.92 -4.16 26.37
C ALA A 146 -11.02 -3.62 25.43
N LEU A 147 -10.82 -2.43 24.87
CA LEU A 147 -11.57 -1.92 23.72
C LEU A 147 -10.66 -1.75 22.50
N LEU A 148 -11.21 -2.02 21.32
CA LEU A 148 -10.64 -1.69 20.02
C LEU A 148 -11.65 -0.82 19.27
N PHE A 149 -11.19 0.30 18.73
CA PHE A 149 -11.99 1.20 17.88
C PHE A 149 -11.40 1.17 16.47
N GLN A 150 -12.06 0.46 15.56
CA GLN A 150 -11.57 0.28 14.19
C GLN A 150 -11.51 1.65 13.49
N GLY A 151 -10.43 1.91 12.75
CA GLY A 151 -10.20 3.17 12.04
C GLY A 151 -9.83 4.38 12.90
N GLN A 152 -9.77 4.27 14.23
CA GLN A 152 -9.37 5.36 15.13
C GLN A 152 -7.88 5.27 15.51
N SER A 153 -7.22 6.43 15.64
CA SER A 153 -5.79 6.49 16.00
C SER A 153 -5.60 6.29 17.50
N LEU A 154 -5.25 5.07 17.90
CA LEU A 154 -4.96 4.67 19.28
C LEU A 154 -3.74 3.74 19.34
N PRO A 155 -2.90 3.81 20.39
CA PRO A 155 -1.90 2.78 20.65
C PRO A 155 -2.59 1.44 21.01
N PRO A 156 -2.08 0.29 20.53
CA PRO A 156 -2.65 -1.02 20.87
C PRO A 156 -2.66 -1.28 22.38
N ASP A 157 -3.79 -1.72 22.91
CA ASP A 157 -3.92 -2.08 24.32
C ASP A 157 -3.64 -3.58 24.55
N THR A 158 -2.52 -3.87 25.19
CA THR A 158 -2.05 -5.22 25.52
C THR A 158 -2.39 -5.67 26.95
N ALA A 159 -3.08 -4.85 27.74
CA ALA A 159 -3.37 -5.13 29.15
C ALA A 159 -4.86 -5.05 29.53
N GLY A 160 -5.66 -4.25 28.80
CA GLY A 160 -7.07 -4.03 29.07
C GLY A 160 -7.38 -3.42 30.43
N ALA A 161 -8.64 -3.53 30.85
CA ALA A 161 -9.11 -3.38 32.22
C ALA A 161 -9.24 -4.77 32.85
N ALA A 162 -8.60 -4.98 34.01
CA ALA A 162 -8.75 -6.21 34.80
C ALA A 162 -10.21 -6.44 35.25
N ALA A 163 -10.53 -7.67 35.67
CA ALA A 163 -11.85 -8.00 36.22
C ALA A 163 -12.20 -7.10 37.41
N GLY A 164 -13.34 -6.39 37.35
CA GLY A 164 -13.74 -5.38 38.33
C GLY A 164 -13.03 -4.03 38.23
N GLY A 165 -12.14 -3.84 37.24
CA GLY A 165 -11.36 -2.62 37.01
C GLY A 165 -11.94 -1.70 35.94
N THR A 166 -11.30 -0.54 35.77
CA THR A 166 -11.69 0.48 34.78
C THR A 166 -10.50 0.93 33.93
N LYS A 167 -10.77 1.46 32.73
CA LYS A 167 -9.75 2.01 31.82
C LYS A 167 -10.34 3.02 30.85
N SER A 168 -9.62 4.09 30.54
CA SER A 168 -10.06 5.10 29.57
C SER A 168 -9.20 5.08 28.30
N TYR A 169 -9.85 5.27 27.16
CA TYR A 169 -9.26 5.32 25.82
C TYR A 169 -9.58 6.68 25.20
N THR A 170 -8.57 7.43 24.74
CA THR A 170 -8.76 8.81 24.25
C THR A 170 -8.21 8.98 22.84
N PHE A 171 -9.05 9.43 21.91
CA PHE A 171 -8.73 9.66 20.51
C PHE A 171 -9.42 10.92 19.97
N THR A 172 -8.95 11.44 18.83
CA THR A 172 -9.66 12.48 18.08
C THR A 172 -10.42 11.83 16.93
N ALA A 173 -11.72 12.10 16.82
CA ALA A 173 -12.59 11.58 15.77
C ALA A 173 -12.38 12.35 14.45
N SER A 174 -11.19 12.22 13.85
CA SER A 174 -10.72 13.11 12.77
C SER A 174 -11.45 12.96 11.43
N ASN A 175 -12.00 11.77 11.16
CA ASN A 175 -12.66 11.43 9.90
C ASN A 175 -14.14 11.09 10.15
N PRO A 176 -15.08 11.61 9.33
CA PRO A 176 -16.48 11.19 9.39
C PRO A 176 -16.65 9.78 8.82
N GLY A 177 -17.68 9.06 9.26
CA GLY A 177 -18.01 7.73 8.76
C GLY A 177 -18.57 6.79 9.82
N THR A 178 -18.82 5.54 9.42
CA THR A 178 -19.28 4.44 10.29
C THR A 178 -18.11 3.50 10.62
N TYR A 179 -17.91 3.20 11.90
CA TYR A 179 -16.83 2.35 12.43
C TYR A 179 -17.37 1.30 13.40
N LEU A 180 -16.65 0.18 13.54
CA LEU A 180 -16.88 -0.84 14.57
C LEU A 180 -16.07 -0.50 15.83
N TYR A 181 -16.67 -0.67 17.01
CA TYR A 181 -15.94 -0.86 18.26
C TYR A 181 -16.23 -2.24 18.84
N GLU A 182 -15.23 -2.89 19.42
CA GLU A 182 -15.33 -4.27 19.93
C GLU A 182 -14.31 -4.55 21.05
N ALA A 183 -14.40 -5.73 21.66
CA ALA A 183 -13.41 -6.17 22.64
C ALA A 183 -12.00 -6.25 22.03
N GLY A 184 -11.03 -5.69 22.75
CA GLY A 184 -9.64 -5.61 22.28
C GLY A 184 -8.90 -6.96 22.28
N LEU A 185 -7.85 -7.02 21.45
CA LEU A 185 -7.07 -8.21 21.14
C LEU A 185 -6.05 -8.56 22.23
N LEU A 186 -6.53 -8.94 23.40
CA LEU A 186 -5.73 -9.51 24.49
C LEU A 186 -5.45 -11.00 24.23
N GLU A 187 -4.58 -11.60 25.06
CA GLU A 187 -4.32 -13.03 25.01
C GLU A 187 -5.58 -13.82 25.39
N ASN A 188 -5.95 -14.79 24.53
CA ASN A 188 -7.09 -15.69 24.73
C ASN A 188 -8.44 -14.97 24.96
N THR A 189 -8.72 -13.86 24.26
CA THR A 189 -10.02 -13.15 24.31
C THR A 189 -10.85 -13.23 23.03
N GLN A 190 -10.54 -14.13 22.09
CA GLN A 190 -11.23 -14.22 20.79
C GLN A 190 -12.73 -14.58 20.91
N HIS A 191 -13.16 -15.13 22.04
CA HIS A 191 -14.57 -15.35 22.38
C HIS A 191 -15.30 -14.08 22.81
N GLN A 192 -14.62 -13.02 23.27
CA GLN A 192 -15.26 -11.81 23.81
C GLN A 192 -16.16 -11.10 22.78
N PRO A 193 -15.73 -10.80 21.54
CA PRO A 193 -16.63 -10.28 20.51
C PRO A 193 -17.77 -11.26 20.20
N ALA A 194 -17.47 -12.55 20.07
CA ALA A 194 -18.46 -13.59 19.74
C ALA A 194 -19.52 -13.82 20.85
N MET A 195 -19.22 -13.45 22.10
CA MET A 195 -20.19 -13.42 23.20
C MET A 195 -21.10 -12.19 23.17
N GLY A 196 -20.77 -11.15 22.39
CA GLY A 196 -21.57 -9.94 22.18
C GLY A 196 -20.86 -8.59 22.43
N LEU A 197 -19.55 -8.59 22.76
CA LEU A 197 -18.81 -7.35 23.07
C LEU A 197 -18.43 -6.57 21.81
N TYR A 198 -19.42 -5.90 21.21
CA TYR A 198 -19.28 -5.01 20.05
C TYR A 198 -20.38 -3.94 19.99
N GLY A 199 -20.15 -2.89 19.19
CA GLY A 199 -21.14 -1.86 18.86
C GLY A 199 -20.65 -0.93 17.75
N ALA A 200 -21.48 0.04 17.35
CA ALA A 200 -21.13 0.99 16.29
C ALA A 200 -20.65 2.35 16.84
N LEU A 201 -19.63 2.92 16.20
CA LEU A 201 -19.18 4.30 16.36
C LEU A 201 -19.50 5.05 15.05
N VAL A 202 -20.29 6.12 15.13
CA VAL A 202 -20.60 7.00 14.00
C VAL A 202 -20.00 8.37 14.25
N VAL A 203 -19.08 8.78 13.37
CA VAL A 203 -18.51 10.13 13.38
C VAL A 203 -19.25 10.98 12.35
N ARG A 204 -19.97 12.00 12.82
CA ARG A 204 -20.73 12.92 11.96
C ARG A 204 -19.81 13.95 11.31
N PRO A 205 -19.91 14.21 9.98
CA PRO A 205 -19.19 15.32 9.37
C PRO A 205 -19.73 16.67 9.86
N ALA A 206 -18.94 17.73 9.67
CA ALA A 206 -19.30 19.09 10.08
C ALA A 206 -20.53 19.68 9.36
N ALA A 207 -21.03 19.04 8.30
CA ALA A 207 -22.23 19.42 7.57
C ALA A 207 -23.36 18.40 7.82
N SER A 208 -24.56 18.89 8.15
CA SER A 208 -25.76 18.08 8.33
C SER A 208 -26.15 17.34 7.04
N ASN A 209 -26.82 16.18 7.19
CA ASN A 209 -27.41 15.41 6.10
C ASN A 209 -26.39 14.97 5.02
N GLN A 210 -25.13 14.76 5.43
CA GLN A 210 -24.04 14.24 4.61
C GLN A 210 -23.37 13.08 5.35
N ALA A 211 -23.00 12.01 4.65
CA ALA A 211 -22.28 10.88 5.26
C ALA A 211 -20.80 11.24 5.51
N TYR A 212 -20.16 11.87 4.52
CA TYR A 212 -18.76 12.30 4.53
C TYR A 212 -18.58 13.74 4.01
N GLY A 213 -19.38 14.15 3.03
CA GLY A 213 -19.31 15.46 2.38
C GLY A 213 -20.39 15.65 1.30
N ALA A 214 -20.29 16.74 0.54
CA ALA A 214 -21.36 17.24 -0.33
C ALA A 214 -21.80 16.30 -1.48
N THR A 215 -21.03 15.25 -1.79
CA THR A 215 -21.38 14.19 -2.76
C THR A 215 -22.16 13.03 -2.13
N THR A 216 -22.39 13.06 -0.82
CA THR A 216 -22.99 11.97 -0.02
C THR A 216 -24.21 12.43 0.77
N VAL A 217 -25.06 13.25 0.13
CA VAL A 217 -26.27 13.81 0.75
C VAL A 217 -27.35 12.75 0.91
N PHE A 218 -27.95 12.70 2.10
CA PHE A 218 -29.06 11.81 2.45
C PHE A 218 -30.20 12.59 3.11
N ASP A 219 -31.42 12.06 3.00
CA ASP A 219 -32.63 12.61 3.64
C ASP A 219 -32.89 11.92 4.99
N ASP A 220 -32.55 10.63 5.10
CA ASP A 220 -32.57 9.86 6.35
C ASP A 220 -31.44 8.80 6.39
N GLU A 221 -31.23 8.15 7.54
CA GLU A 221 -30.18 7.13 7.72
C GLU A 221 -30.63 5.97 8.62
N ALA A 222 -29.95 4.82 8.59
CA ALA A 222 -30.21 3.71 9.51
C ALA A 222 -28.94 2.89 9.79
N LEU A 223 -28.78 2.43 11.04
CA LEU A 223 -27.73 1.47 11.40
C LEU A 223 -28.20 0.05 11.12
N VAL A 224 -27.35 -0.74 10.46
CA VAL A 224 -27.58 -2.16 10.16
C VAL A 224 -26.36 -2.95 10.66
N LEU A 225 -26.30 -3.12 11.98
CA LEU A 225 -25.25 -3.94 12.61
C LEU A 225 -25.64 -5.41 12.53
N VAL A 226 -24.82 -6.21 11.84
CA VAL A 226 -25.02 -7.66 11.65
C VAL A 226 -24.06 -8.47 12.51
N SER A 227 -24.56 -9.55 13.11
CA SER A 227 -23.80 -10.46 13.96
C SER A 227 -24.52 -11.79 14.15
N GLU A 228 -23.86 -12.78 14.75
CA GLU A 228 -24.41 -14.12 14.95
C GLU A 228 -24.22 -14.62 16.40
N VAL A 229 -24.98 -15.66 16.76
CA VAL A 229 -24.91 -16.33 18.07
C VAL A 229 -24.72 -17.83 17.88
N ASP A 230 -23.65 -18.37 18.48
CA ASP A 230 -23.46 -19.82 18.63
C ASP A 230 -23.87 -20.27 20.03
N SER A 231 -25.05 -20.87 20.10
CA SER A 231 -25.59 -21.54 21.28
C SER A 231 -24.61 -22.47 22.03
N ALA A 232 -23.59 -23.04 21.39
CA ALA A 232 -22.60 -23.89 22.03
C ALA A 232 -21.49 -23.09 22.75
N LEU A 233 -21.08 -21.95 22.18
CA LEU A 233 -20.19 -20.98 22.83
C LEU A 233 -20.93 -20.27 23.97
N ASN A 234 -22.09 -19.68 23.67
CA ASN A 234 -22.87 -18.86 24.59
C ASN A 234 -23.35 -19.64 25.84
N ASN A 235 -23.62 -20.95 25.73
CA ASN A 235 -23.95 -21.80 26.89
C ASN A 235 -22.74 -22.55 27.48
N SER A 236 -21.51 -22.24 27.07
CA SER A 236 -20.32 -22.81 27.71
C SER A 236 -20.20 -22.31 29.15
N ALA A 237 -19.96 -23.23 30.09
CA ALA A 237 -19.65 -22.89 31.48
C ALA A 237 -18.33 -22.11 31.63
N ASN A 238 -17.48 -22.12 30.60
CA ASN A 238 -16.31 -21.25 30.46
C ASN A 238 -16.11 -20.94 28.95
N PRO A 239 -16.53 -19.76 28.46
CA PRO A 239 -16.32 -19.35 27.07
C PRO A 239 -14.85 -19.29 26.66
N ALA A 240 -13.93 -18.95 27.57
CA ALA A 240 -12.50 -18.79 27.30
C ALA A 240 -11.75 -20.12 27.02
N VAL A 241 -12.40 -21.28 27.12
CA VAL A 241 -11.86 -22.58 26.67
C VAL A 241 -12.64 -23.18 25.50
N PHE A 242 -13.53 -22.40 24.87
CA PHE A 242 -14.21 -22.82 23.66
C PHE A 242 -13.27 -22.80 22.45
N ASP A 243 -13.20 -23.91 21.73
CA ASP A 243 -12.42 -24.03 20.51
C ASP A 243 -13.08 -23.23 19.38
N MET A 244 -12.69 -21.96 19.21
CA MET A 244 -13.30 -21.01 18.26
C MET A 244 -13.30 -21.50 16.79
N ARG A 245 -12.47 -22.49 16.43
CA ARG A 245 -12.53 -23.15 15.11
C ARG A 245 -13.84 -23.94 14.89
N LYS A 246 -14.58 -24.20 15.96
CA LYS A 246 -15.89 -24.87 15.98
C LYS A 246 -17.07 -23.89 16.04
N PHE A 247 -16.84 -22.57 15.94
CA PHE A 247 -17.89 -21.55 15.98
C PHE A 247 -18.89 -21.73 14.83
N ALA A 248 -20.07 -22.24 15.18
CA ALA A 248 -21.13 -22.71 14.29
C ALA A 248 -22.45 -22.02 14.66
N PRO A 249 -22.61 -20.73 14.32
CA PRO A 249 -23.76 -19.94 14.74
C PRO A 249 -25.08 -20.50 14.22
N LYS A 250 -26.13 -20.34 15.02
CA LYS A 250 -27.49 -20.84 14.73
C LYS A 250 -28.54 -19.74 14.67
N TYR A 251 -28.20 -18.53 15.08
CA TYR A 251 -29.05 -17.36 15.02
C TYR A 251 -28.24 -16.22 14.42
N PHE A 252 -28.87 -15.50 13.50
CA PHE A 252 -28.26 -14.46 12.68
C PHE A 252 -29.09 -13.19 12.90
N LEU A 253 -28.41 -12.09 13.25
CA LEU A 253 -29.01 -10.95 13.91
C LEU A 253 -28.84 -9.67 13.08
N ILE A 254 -29.90 -8.88 12.97
CA ILE A 254 -29.83 -7.46 12.58
C ILE A 254 -30.14 -6.65 13.85
N ASN A 255 -29.22 -5.75 14.24
CA ASN A 255 -29.29 -4.96 15.45
C ASN A 255 -29.64 -5.80 16.71
N GLY A 256 -29.03 -6.98 16.81
CA GLY A 256 -29.19 -7.89 17.97
C GLY A 256 -30.43 -8.81 17.94
N LYS A 257 -31.29 -8.70 16.92
CA LYS A 257 -32.56 -9.44 16.82
C LYS A 257 -32.59 -10.32 15.57
N ALA A 258 -33.23 -11.48 15.62
CA ALA A 258 -33.47 -12.35 14.46
C ALA A 258 -34.94 -12.28 14.01
N HIS A 259 -35.24 -12.38 12.71
CA HIS A 259 -36.60 -12.25 12.18
C HIS A 259 -37.62 -13.17 12.89
N PRO A 260 -38.87 -12.74 13.16
CA PRO A 260 -39.48 -11.41 12.92
C PRO A 260 -39.17 -10.33 13.97
N GLY A 261 -38.11 -10.48 14.76
CA GLY A 261 -37.76 -9.59 15.88
C GLY A 261 -37.13 -8.22 15.55
N PRO A 262 -36.35 -8.02 14.46
CA PRO A 262 -35.78 -6.72 14.13
C PRO A 262 -36.84 -5.63 14.00
N ASP A 263 -36.50 -4.44 14.48
CA ASP A 263 -37.31 -3.26 14.21
C ASP A 263 -37.23 -2.93 12.71
N LEU A 264 -38.32 -2.37 12.18
CA LEU A 264 -38.37 -1.93 10.79
C LEU A 264 -37.56 -0.63 10.64
N VAL A 265 -36.92 -0.45 9.49
CA VAL A 265 -36.37 0.86 9.10
C VAL A 265 -37.52 1.70 8.56
N THR A 266 -38.26 2.31 9.48
CA THR A 266 -39.48 3.07 9.17
C THR A 266 -39.12 4.48 8.69
N LEU A 267 -39.41 4.76 7.42
CA LEU A 267 -39.29 6.09 6.83
C LEU A 267 -40.61 6.87 6.95
N PRO A 268 -40.58 8.22 6.87
CA PRO A 268 -41.79 9.03 6.85
C PRO A 268 -42.77 8.59 5.75
N ASP A 269 -44.07 8.56 6.08
CA ASP A 269 -45.13 8.22 5.13
C ASP A 269 -45.15 9.22 3.96
N PRO A 270 -45.03 8.78 2.68
CA PRO A 270 -45.06 9.66 1.53
C PRO A 270 -46.40 10.37 1.29
N GLU A 271 -47.51 9.92 1.90
CA GLU A 271 -48.79 10.66 1.90
C GLU A 271 -48.75 11.88 2.85
N VAL A 272 -47.94 11.81 3.91
CA VAL A 272 -47.80 12.88 4.94
C VAL A 272 -46.60 13.78 4.66
N THR A 273 -45.49 13.21 4.19
CA THR A 273 -44.20 13.86 3.97
C THR A 273 -43.79 13.69 2.51
N ALA A 274 -44.10 14.69 1.67
CA ALA A 274 -43.82 14.62 0.24
C ALA A 274 -42.32 14.44 -0.05
N TYR A 275 -41.96 13.33 -0.70
CA TYR A 275 -40.59 13.00 -1.08
C TYR A 275 -40.07 13.94 -2.20
N PRO A 276 -38.74 14.20 -2.28
CA PRO A 276 -38.16 14.99 -3.34
C PRO A 276 -38.43 14.37 -4.72
N THR A 277 -38.59 15.18 -5.76
CA THR A 277 -38.78 14.69 -7.15
C THR A 277 -37.57 13.93 -7.70
N THR A 278 -36.42 14.03 -7.05
CA THR A 278 -35.20 13.25 -7.27
C THR A 278 -35.21 11.88 -6.58
N GLY A 279 -36.25 11.56 -5.80
CA GLY A 279 -36.28 10.45 -4.84
C GLY A 279 -35.75 10.86 -3.47
N PHE A 280 -36.04 10.03 -2.47
CA PHE A 280 -35.66 10.19 -1.06
C PHE A 280 -34.47 9.28 -0.74
N ASN A 281 -33.36 9.83 -0.27
CA ASN A 281 -32.12 9.09 -0.05
C ASN A 281 -32.01 8.58 1.38
N LEU A 282 -32.03 7.26 1.55
CA LEU A 282 -31.72 6.56 2.80
C LEU A 282 -30.26 6.11 2.82
N LEU A 283 -29.50 6.53 3.83
CA LEU A 283 -28.15 6.03 4.11
C LEU A 283 -28.19 4.79 5.02
N LEU A 284 -27.90 3.61 4.48
CA LEU A 284 -27.70 2.38 5.25
C LEU A 284 -26.23 2.29 5.70
N ARG A 285 -26.03 2.26 7.02
CA ARG A 285 -24.74 2.13 7.69
C ARG A 285 -24.54 0.69 8.15
N TYR A 286 -23.87 -0.13 7.35
CA TYR A 286 -23.61 -1.53 7.67
C TYR A 286 -22.38 -1.69 8.57
N VAL A 287 -22.50 -2.55 9.57
CA VAL A 287 -21.40 -2.93 10.48
C VAL A 287 -21.44 -4.44 10.70
N ASN A 288 -20.47 -5.20 10.20
CA ASN A 288 -20.39 -6.63 10.50
C ASN A 288 -19.49 -6.87 11.71
N ALA A 289 -20.12 -7.04 12.87
CA ALA A 289 -19.43 -7.37 14.12
C ALA A 289 -19.21 -8.89 14.32
N GLY A 290 -19.71 -9.71 13.40
CA GLY A 290 -19.71 -11.17 13.48
C GLY A 290 -18.39 -11.85 13.12
N LEU A 291 -18.48 -13.15 12.83
CA LEU A 291 -17.37 -14.02 12.43
C LEU A 291 -17.57 -14.70 11.06
N LYS A 292 -18.72 -14.49 10.39
CA LYS A 292 -19.00 -14.89 9.00
C LYS A 292 -19.15 -13.67 8.09
N HIS A 293 -19.04 -13.89 6.79
CA HIS A 293 -19.37 -12.89 5.77
C HIS A 293 -20.89 -12.86 5.60
N HIS A 294 -21.47 -11.66 5.41
CA HIS A 294 -22.91 -11.47 5.18
C HIS A 294 -23.15 -10.64 3.92
N SER A 295 -24.03 -11.11 3.05
CA SER A 295 -24.31 -10.49 1.74
C SER A 295 -25.61 -9.71 1.84
N MET A 296 -25.54 -8.48 2.38
CA MET A 296 -26.73 -7.70 2.70
C MET A 296 -27.36 -7.07 1.46
N ALA A 297 -28.58 -7.52 1.15
CA ALA A 297 -29.36 -7.17 -0.03
C ALA A 297 -30.64 -6.41 0.34
N LEU A 298 -31.05 -5.48 -0.52
CA LEU A 298 -32.30 -4.71 -0.39
C LEU A 298 -33.22 -4.99 -1.57
N LEU A 299 -34.19 -5.88 -1.38
CA LEU A 299 -35.06 -6.36 -2.46
C LEU A 299 -36.02 -5.26 -2.94
N GLY A 300 -36.00 -4.99 -4.25
CA GLY A 300 -36.84 -3.98 -4.90
C GLY A 300 -36.21 -2.59 -5.05
N LEU A 301 -35.01 -2.38 -4.52
CA LEU A 301 -34.23 -1.13 -4.69
C LEU A 301 -32.79 -1.44 -5.12
N ARG A 302 -32.05 -0.40 -5.51
CA ARG A 302 -30.58 -0.46 -5.67
C ARG A 302 -29.90 0.33 -4.56
N GLN A 303 -28.72 -0.13 -4.21
CA GLN A 303 -27.83 0.47 -3.21
C GLN A 303 -26.57 0.98 -3.91
N LYS A 304 -26.13 2.19 -3.56
CA LYS A 304 -24.89 2.80 -3.99
C LYS A 304 -23.90 2.79 -2.84
N PHE A 305 -22.97 1.85 -2.88
CA PHE A 305 -21.91 1.68 -1.89
C PHE A 305 -20.89 2.81 -2.06
N ILE A 306 -20.76 3.67 -1.04
CA ILE A 306 -20.01 4.94 -1.10
C ILE A 306 -18.73 4.94 -0.26
N ALA A 307 -18.64 4.11 0.78
CA ALA A 307 -17.49 4.02 1.66
C ALA A 307 -17.37 2.64 2.29
N ASN A 308 -16.14 2.21 2.56
CA ASN A 308 -15.81 1.02 3.35
C ASN A 308 -14.93 1.47 4.52
N ASP A 309 -15.12 0.88 5.71
CA ASP A 309 -14.25 1.08 6.88
C ASP A 309 -14.05 2.56 7.25
N GLY A 310 -15.14 3.32 7.15
CA GLY A 310 -15.17 4.77 7.36
C GLY A 310 -14.30 5.58 6.39
N SER A 311 -14.08 5.07 5.17
CA SER A 311 -13.28 5.70 4.11
C SER A 311 -14.01 5.71 2.77
N LEU A 312 -14.17 6.88 2.15
CA LEU A 312 -14.84 7.02 0.85
C LEU A 312 -14.17 6.20 -0.25
N LEU A 313 -14.99 5.50 -1.04
CA LEU A 313 -14.55 4.86 -2.28
C LEU A 313 -14.29 5.92 -3.35
N LEU A 314 -13.10 5.89 -3.97
CA LEU A 314 -12.76 6.75 -5.12
C LEU A 314 -13.77 6.60 -6.28
N HIS A 315 -14.31 5.40 -6.45
CA HIS A 315 -15.38 5.06 -7.39
C HIS A 315 -16.48 4.28 -6.65
N PRO A 316 -17.56 4.95 -6.20
CA PRO A 316 -18.74 4.29 -5.64
C PRO A 316 -19.35 3.29 -6.62
N ARG A 317 -20.00 2.23 -6.10
CA ARG A 317 -20.55 1.13 -6.91
C ARG A 317 -22.03 0.90 -6.65
N ASP A 318 -22.79 0.64 -7.71
CA ASP A 318 -24.25 0.46 -7.65
C ASP A 318 -24.64 -1.03 -7.77
N GLY A 319 -25.20 -1.62 -6.71
CA GLY A 319 -25.62 -3.04 -6.68
C GLY A 319 -26.99 -3.24 -6.02
N VAL A 320 -27.40 -4.49 -5.84
CA VAL A 320 -28.56 -4.87 -5.00
C VAL A 320 -28.10 -5.39 -3.64
N SER A 321 -26.92 -6.02 -3.60
CA SER A 321 -26.25 -6.59 -2.43
C SER A 321 -24.77 -6.24 -2.44
N GLU A 322 -24.15 -6.15 -1.26
CA GLU A 322 -22.68 -6.17 -1.07
C GLU A 322 -22.33 -7.21 0.01
N THR A 323 -21.14 -7.81 -0.07
CA THR A 323 -20.69 -8.81 0.93
C THR A 323 -19.74 -8.19 1.94
N ILE A 324 -20.22 -8.01 3.17
CA ILE A 324 -19.48 -7.34 4.25
C ILE A 324 -18.72 -8.40 5.07
N ALA A 325 -17.40 -8.23 5.19
CA ALA A 325 -16.52 -9.15 5.89
C ALA A 325 -16.54 -8.99 7.43
N PRO A 326 -16.16 -10.01 8.22
CA PRO A 326 -16.01 -9.91 9.68
C PRO A 326 -15.11 -8.73 10.10
N GLY A 327 -15.66 -7.80 10.88
CA GLY A 327 -14.98 -6.59 11.35
C GLY A 327 -15.14 -5.35 10.45
N GLN A 328 -15.75 -5.50 9.27
CA GLN A 328 -15.85 -4.46 8.25
C GLN A 328 -17.07 -3.55 8.43
N THR A 329 -16.97 -2.29 8.01
CA THR A 329 -18.13 -1.40 7.81
C THR A 329 -18.32 -0.99 6.35
N VAL A 330 -19.57 -0.74 5.94
CA VAL A 330 -19.91 -0.24 4.60
C VAL A 330 -21.04 0.79 4.72
N ASP A 331 -20.85 1.98 4.17
CA ASP A 331 -21.94 2.96 4.03
C ASP A 331 -22.49 2.91 2.59
N ALA A 332 -23.82 2.83 2.47
CA ALA A 332 -24.53 2.74 1.20
C ALA A 332 -25.73 3.68 1.15
N ILE A 333 -25.91 4.42 0.05
CA ILE A 333 -27.11 5.23 -0.17
C ILE A 333 -28.08 4.47 -1.09
N THR A 334 -29.35 4.35 -0.70
CA THR A 334 -30.43 3.87 -1.55
C THR A 334 -31.46 4.98 -1.76
N THR A 335 -31.97 5.11 -2.98
CA THR A 335 -32.94 6.16 -3.35
C THR A 335 -34.32 5.55 -3.50
N ILE A 336 -35.23 5.89 -2.60
CA ILE A 336 -36.63 5.48 -2.66
C ILE A 336 -37.35 6.37 -3.70
N PRO A 337 -38.02 5.80 -4.73
CA PRO A 337 -38.68 6.58 -5.76
C PRO A 337 -39.84 7.44 -5.22
N PRO A 338 -40.09 8.66 -5.76
CA PRO A 338 -41.16 9.53 -5.30
C PRO A 338 -42.57 9.07 -5.72
N ALA A 339 -42.68 8.05 -6.57
CA ALA A 339 -43.93 7.43 -7.02
C ALA A 339 -44.22 6.10 -6.31
N VAL A 340 -43.58 5.84 -5.17
CA VAL A 340 -43.81 4.66 -4.34
C VAL A 340 -45.16 4.74 -3.62
N VAL A 341 -45.81 3.60 -3.41
CA VAL A 341 -47.10 3.51 -2.72
C VAL A 341 -46.88 3.60 -1.20
N PRO A 342 -47.72 4.31 -0.42
CA PRO A 342 -47.75 4.20 1.04
C PRO A 342 -47.83 2.74 1.52
N ASP A 343 -47.39 2.48 2.75
CA ASP A 343 -47.23 1.15 3.37
C ASP A 343 -46.29 0.16 2.63
N SER A 344 -45.59 0.59 1.57
CA SER A 344 -44.60 -0.27 0.89
C SER A 344 -43.49 -0.75 1.84
N ARG A 345 -43.07 -2.01 1.68
CA ARG A 345 -41.99 -2.64 2.45
C ARG A 345 -40.96 -3.30 1.54
N PHE A 346 -39.71 -2.86 1.61
CA PHE A 346 -38.57 -3.43 0.88
C PHE A 346 -37.78 -4.34 1.83
N ALA A 347 -37.59 -5.61 1.47
CA ALA A 347 -36.91 -6.57 2.33
C ALA A 347 -35.41 -6.31 2.39
N LEU A 348 -34.87 -6.10 3.59
CA LEU A 348 -33.45 -5.94 3.88
C LEU A 348 -32.94 -7.22 4.57
N TYR A 349 -32.11 -8.00 3.87
CA TYR A 349 -31.84 -9.38 4.26
C TYR A 349 -30.45 -9.89 3.84
N ASP A 350 -29.98 -10.97 4.47
CA ASP A 350 -28.76 -11.66 4.02
C ASP A 350 -29.05 -12.61 2.85
N ALA A 351 -28.61 -12.22 1.65
CA ALA A 351 -28.66 -13.03 0.44
C ALA A 351 -27.75 -14.27 0.47
N GLY A 352 -26.85 -14.37 1.47
CA GLY A 352 -26.19 -15.62 1.85
C GLY A 352 -27.12 -16.68 2.45
N MET A 353 -28.43 -16.39 2.53
CA MET A 353 -29.49 -17.28 3.02
C MET A 353 -29.41 -17.62 4.51
N SER A 354 -28.82 -16.72 5.32
CA SER A 354 -28.84 -16.75 6.80
C SER A 354 -30.22 -16.40 7.39
N LEU A 355 -31.30 -16.93 6.78
CA LEU A 355 -32.70 -16.56 7.02
C LEU A 355 -33.43 -17.58 7.90
N ASN A 356 -32.74 -18.13 8.91
CA ASN A 356 -33.28 -19.17 9.79
C ASN A 356 -32.97 -18.89 11.27
N ASN A 357 -33.80 -19.47 12.14
CA ASN A 357 -33.66 -19.40 13.60
C ASN A 357 -33.39 -20.80 14.17
N SER A 358 -32.15 -21.29 14.08
CA SER A 358 -31.75 -22.62 14.58
C SER A 358 -32.65 -23.77 14.09
N ASN A 359 -32.99 -23.77 12.80
CA ASN A 359 -33.92 -24.70 12.14
C ASN A 359 -35.39 -24.66 12.65
N ALA A 360 -35.82 -23.60 13.34
CA ALA A 360 -37.24 -23.37 13.60
C ALA A 360 -38.03 -23.14 12.29
N ALA A 361 -39.31 -23.52 12.27
CA ALA A 361 -40.17 -23.37 11.10
C ALA A 361 -40.59 -21.91 10.87
N GLY A 362 -40.65 -21.50 9.59
CA GLY A 362 -40.92 -20.13 9.17
C GLY A 362 -39.65 -19.40 8.71
N MET A 363 -39.78 -18.11 8.39
CA MET A 363 -38.62 -17.24 8.11
C MET A 363 -37.96 -16.82 9.42
N GLY A 364 -36.63 -16.69 9.42
CA GLY A 364 -35.84 -16.31 10.59
C GLY A 364 -34.60 -15.51 10.23
N GLY A 365 -33.66 -15.40 11.16
CA GLY A 365 -32.32 -14.87 10.90
C GLY A 365 -32.29 -13.39 10.46
N MET A 366 -31.38 -13.06 9.53
CA MET A 366 -31.16 -11.69 9.07
C MET A 366 -32.20 -11.27 8.02
N LEU A 367 -33.39 -10.86 8.47
CA LEU A 367 -34.43 -10.24 7.66
C LEU A 367 -35.18 -9.14 8.45
N THR A 368 -35.12 -7.91 7.95
CA THR A 368 -36.00 -6.80 8.33
C THR A 368 -36.58 -6.15 7.05
N PHE A 369 -37.31 -5.05 7.19
CA PHE A 369 -37.79 -4.26 6.05
C PHE A 369 -37.50 -2.77 6.23
N VAL A 370 -37.21 -2.08 5.13
CA VAL A 370 -37.43 -0.64 5.01
C VAL A 370 -38.91 -0.45 4.72
N ALA A 371 -39.64 0.25 5.61
CA ALA A 371 -41.09 0.44 5.55
C ALA A 371 -41.43 1.92 5.36
N LEU A 372 -42.42 2.23 4.52
CA LEU A 372 -42.81 3.61 4.22
C LEU A 372 -44.16 3.93 4.89
N GLY A 373 -44.12 4.64 6.02
CA GLY A 373 -45.28 4.76 6.89
C GLY A 373 -45.59 3.47 7.67
N GLY A 374 -46.72 3.49 8.38
CA GLY A 374 -47.15 2.45 9.31
C GLY A 374 -46.74 2.71 10.76
N ASP A 375 -47.47 2.09 11.69
CA ASP A 375 -47.36 2.25 13.15
C ASP A 375 -46.18 1.49 13.81
N GLY A 376 -45.28 0.93 12.99
CA GLY A 376 -44.17 0.08 13.44
C GLY A 376 -44.57 -1.33 13.86
N ILE A 377 -45.87 -1.70 13.81
CA ILE A 377 -46.35 -3.01 14.29
C ILE A 377 -46.18 -4.07 13.18
N PRO A 378 -45.60 -5.26 13.49
CA PRO A 378 -45.69 -6.43 12.62
C PRO A 378 -47.14 -6.92 12.58
N PRO A 379 -47.76 -7.11 11.40
CA PRO A 379 -49.18 -7.45 11.30
C PRO A 379 -49.48 -8.76 12.05
N THR A 380 -50.29 -8.67 13.11
CA THR A 380 -50.81 -9.85 13.80
C THR A 380 -51.60 -10.72 12.82
N PRO A 381 -51.44 -12.05 12.82
CA PRO A 381 -52.21 -12.95 11.95
C PRO A 381 -53.72 -12.87 12.20
N GLY A 382 -54.38 -11.95 11.50
CA GLY A 382 -55.82 -11.70 11.60
C GLY A 382 -56.63 -12.79 10.92
N THR A 383 -57.64 -13.30 11.61
CA THR A 383 -58.63 -14.22 11.03
C THR A 383 -59.34 -13.59 9.83
N PRO A 384 -59.64 -14.34 8.74
CA PRO A 384 -60.26 -13.79 7.54
C PRO A 384 -61.64 -13.16 7.80
N PRO A 385 -61.99 -12.05 7.13
CA PRO A 385 -63.36 -11.54 7.09
C PRO A 385 -64.33 -12.56 6.47
N GLY A 386 -65.55 -12.65 7.01
CA GLY A 386 -66.63 -13.41 6.39
C GLY A 386 -67.12 -12.75 5.08
N PRO A 387 -67.53 -13.54 4.07
CA PRO A 387 -67.76 -13.02 2.72
C PRO A 387 -69.10 -12.28 2.56
N PRO A 388 -69.12 -11.14 1.83
CA PRO A 388 -70.30 -10.70 1.10
C PRO A 388 -70.64 -11.67 -0.04
N ALA A 389 -71.86 -11.61 -0.58
CA ALA A 389 -72.21 -12.34 -1.80
C ALA A 389 -71.36 -11.84 -3.01
N PRO A 390 -71.00 -12.71 -3.96
CA PRO A 390 -69.93 -12.44 -4.92
C PRO A 390 -70.30 -11.35 -5.95
N PRO A 391 -69.43 -10.35 -6.17
CA PRO A 391 -69.26 -9.75 -7.49
C PRO A 391 -68.81 -10.83 -8.49
N GLY A 392 -68.93 -10.55 -9.79
CA GLY A 392 -68.19 -11.34 -10.78
C GLY A 392 -66.68 -11.18 -10.59
N ASP A 393 -65.92 -12.19 -11.03
CA ASP A 393 -64.46 -12.11 -11.09
C ASP A 393 -64.02 -10.94 -11.98
N THR A 394 -63.14 -10.09 -11.44
CA THR A 394 -62.62 -8.86 -12.08
C THR A 394 -61.10 -8.73 -12.00
N THR A 395 -60.39 -9.73 -11.46
CA THR A 395 -58.97 -9.61 -11.11
C THR A 395 -58.17 -10.73 -11.75
N GLY A 396 -57.41 -10.40 -12.80
CA GLY A 396 -56.70 -11.40 -13.60
C GLY A 396 -55.48 -12.03 -12.90
N PRO A 397 -54.97 -13.15 -13.46
CA PRO A 397 -54.03 -14.03 -12.76
C PRO A 397 -52.64 -13.43 -12.51
N VAL A 398 -52.03 -13.78 -11.39
CA VAL A 398 -50.62 -13.43 -11.10
C VAL A 398 -49.70 -14.26 -12.01
N THR A 399 -48.88 -13.58 -12.81
CA THR A 399 -47.91 -14.23 -13.70
C THR A 399 -46.53 -14.27 -13.04
N SER A 400 -45.87 -15.44 -13.06
CA SER A 400 -44.63 -15.72 -12.33
C SER A 400 -43.80 -16.81 -13.00
N GLY A 401 -42.57 -17.05 -12.51
CA GLY A 401 -41.75 -18.18 -12.95
C GLY A 401 -41.40 -18.15 -14.45
N VAL A 402 -41.16 -16.95 -14.99
CA VAL A 402 -40.76 -16.76 -16.40
C VAL A 402 -39.35 -17.32 -16.59
N THR A 403 -39.20 -18.32 -17.46
CA THR A 403 -37.91 -18.94 -17.78
C THR A 403 -37.70 -19.06 -19.28
N MET A 404 -36.43 -18.99 -19.69
CA MET A 404 -36.01 -19.08 -21.09
C MET A 404 -34.86 -20.07 -21.25
N THR A 405 -34.85 -20.82 -22.35
CA THR A 405 -33.78 -21.80 -22.63
C THR A 405 -33.58 -21.97 -24.14
N PRO A 406 -32.34 -21.83 -24.66
CA PRO A 406 -31.14 -21.33 -23.96
C PRO A 406 -31.29 -19.83 -23.60
N ASN A 407 -30.60 -19.39 -22.54
CA ASN A 407 -30.38 -17.98 -22.21
C ASN A 407 -29.08 -17.89 -21.38
N PRO A 408 -28.00 -17.23 -21.86
CA PRO A 408 -27.87 -16.58 -23.17
C PRO A 408 -28.07 -17.53 -24.36
N SER A 409 -28.35 -16.97 -25.53
CA SER A 409 -28.76 -17.70 -26.73
C SER A 409 -28.02 -17.23 -27.97
N ASN A 410 -27.41 -18.16 -28.70
CA ASN A 410 -27.04 -17.97 -30.12
C ASN A 410 -28.02 -18.68 -31.09
N ALA A 411 -29.06 -19.31 -30.56
CA ALA A 411 -30.02 -20.07 -31.34
C ALA A 411 -30.96 -19.14 -32.12
N GLY A 412 -31.52 -19.62 -33.24
CA GLY A 412 -32.57 -18.91 -33.99
C GLY A 412 -33.95 -18.92 -33.32
N THR A 413 -34.12 -19.71 -32.26
CA THR A 413 -35.36 -19.80 -31.46
C THR A 413 -35.04 -20.13 -30.00
N VAL A 414 -35.78 -19.52 -29.07
CA VAL A 414 -35.66 -19.75 -27.62
C VAL A 414 -36.98 -20.26 -27.07
N ALA A 415 -36.94 -21.29 -26.22
CA ALA A 415 -38.13 -21.77 -25.52
C ALA A 415 -38.45 -20.86 -24.33
N LEU A 416 -39.69 -20.37 -24.25
CA LEU A 416 -40.23 -19.54 -23.17
C LEU A 416 -41.26 -20.35 -22.37
N SER A 417 -41.21 -20.26 -21.04
CA SER A 417 -42.20 -20.81 -20.12
C SER A 417 -42.57 -19.77 -19.06
N ALA A 418 -43.82 -19.78 -18.58
CA ALA A 418 -44.29 -18.97 -17.46
C ALA A 418 -45.47 -19.65 -16.75
N THR A 419 -45.72 -19.30 -15.48
CA THR A 419 -46.85 -19.81 -14.70
C THR A 419 -47.84 -18.68 -14.39
N GLY A 420 -49.09 -18.83 -14.82
CA GLY A 420 -50.21 -18.03 -14.35
C GLY A 420 -50.88 -18.69 -13.16
N ASN A 421 -51.18 -17.93 -12.10
CA ASN A 421 -51.86 -18.38 -10.90
C ASN A 421 -53.01 -17.42 -10.56
N ASP A 422 -54.24 -17.92 -10.63
CA ASP A 422 -55.46 -17.19 -10.32
C ASP A 422 -56.13 -17.62 -9.00
N ALA A 423 -55.59 -18.65 -8.33
CA ALA A 423 -56.21 -19.28 -7.15
C ALA A 423 -56.37 -18.35 -5.93
N SER A 424 -55.86 -17.12 -5.99
CA SER A 424 -56.01 -16.06 -4.99
C SER A 424 -56.56 -14.74 -5.53
N THR A 425 -56.91 -14.64 -6.82
CA THR A 425 -57.36 -13.39 -7.47
C THR A 425 -58.80 -13.49 -7.98
N GLY A 426 -59.14 -14.55 -8.75
CA GLY A 426 -60.51 -14.89 -9.14
C GLY A 426 -60.92 -16.33 -8.82
N ASN A 427 -59.95 -17.24 -8.73
CA ASN A 427 -60.12 -18.70 -8.78
C ASN A 427 -60.88 -19.19 -10.04
N SER A 428 -60.76 -18.42 -11.12
CA SER A 428 -61.09 -18.81 -12.48
C SER A 428 -59.96 -19.67 -13.08
N ASN A 429 -60.24 -20.36 -14.19
CA ASN A 429 -59.18 -21.06 -14.93
C ASN A 429 -58.34 -20.05 -15.72
N VAL A 430 -57.01 -20.12 -15.59
CA VAL A 430 -56.09 -19.45 -16.52
C VAL A 430 -56.26 -20.08 -17.91
N ASP A 431 -56.72 -19.30 -18.88
CA ASP A 431 -57.16 -19.81 -20.19
C ASP A 431 -56.26 -19.35 -21.36
N ALA A 432 -55.49 -18.28 -21.16
CA ALA A 432 -54.58 -17.72 -22.14
C ALA A 432 -53.38 -17.04 -21.47
N ALA A 433 -52.30 -16.89 -22.22
CA ALA A 433 -51.19 -16.02 -21.88
C ALA A 433 -50.57 -15.43 -23.16
N GLU A 434 -49.82 -14.35 -23.01
CA GLU A 434 -49.12 -13.69 -24.12
C GLU A 434 -47.81 -13.05 -23.64
N TYR A 435 -46.86 -12.93 -24.57
CA TYR A 435 -45.59 -12.26 -24.34
C TYR A 435 -45.36 -11.08 -25.30
N PHE A 436 -44.48 -10.18 -24.88
CA PHE A 436 -43.94 -9.05 -25.64
C PHE A 436 -42.41 -9.06 -25.54
N ILE A 437 -41.76 -8.40 -26.49
CA ILE A 437 -40.30 -8.19 -26.52
C ILE A 437 -40.06 -6.68 -26.48
N ASP A 438 -39.18 -6.23 -25.58
CA ASP A 438 -38.70 -4.87 -25.32
C ASP A 438 -39.75 -3.83 -24.85
N ALA A 439 -40.99 -3.91 -25.34
CA ALA A 439 -42.06 -3.01 -24.96
C ALA A 439 -43.42 -3.70 -24.98
N ALA A 440 -44.13 -3.58 -23.85
CA ALA A 440 -45.56 -3.87 -23.78
C ALA A 440 -46.35 -2.55 -23.61
N PRO A 441 -47.49 -2.38 -24.29
CA PRO A 441 -48.40 -1.26 -24.05
C PRO A 441 -49.12 -1.43 -22.70
N SER A 442 -49.67 -0.32 -22.17
CA SER A 442 -50.45 -0.32 -20.92
C SER A 442 -51.51 -1.44 -20.92
N PRO A 443 -51.62 -2.26 -19.84
CA PRO A 443 -52.49 -3.42 -19.82
C PRO A 443 -53.94 -3.12 -20.22
N SER A 444 -54.34 -3.57 -21.39
CA SER A 444 -55.71 -3.42 -21.90
C SER A 444 -56.12 -4.65 -22.73
N ALA A 445 -57.42 -4.78 -22.98
CA ALA A 445 -57.98 -5.79 -23.88
C ALA A 445 -57.85 -5.41 -25.38
N ALA A 446 -57.45 -4.17 -25.68
CA ALA A 446 -57.40 -3.61 -27.04
C ALA A 446 -56.05 -3.81 -27.74
N THR A 447 -55.03 -4.29 -27.03
CA THR A 447 -53.72 -4.61 -27.61
C THR A 447 -53.23 -5.94 -27.05
N ARG A 448 -52.78 -6.82 -27.94
CA ARG A 448 -52.43 -8.22 -27.66
C ARG A 448 -50.97 -8.47 -28.04
N GLY A 449 -50.32 -9.32 -27.26
CA GLY A 449 -48.97 -9.82 -27.52
C GLY A 449 -48.97 -11.07 -28.39
N VAL A 450 -47.81 -11.73 -28.47
CA VAL A 450 -47.70 -13.04 -29.11
C VAL A 450 -48.26 -14.10 -28.16
N ALA A 451 -49.24 -14.88 -28.61
CA ALA A 451 -49.94 -15.85 -27.77
C ALA A 451 -49.02 -17.01 -27.33
N MET A 452 -49.18 -17.43 -26.08
CA MET A 452 -48.55 -18.61 -25.50
C MET A 452 -49.56 -19.76 -25.38
N THR A 453 -49.08 -20.99 -25.48
CA THR A 453 -49.90 -22.20 -25.37
C THR A 453 -50.13 -22.53 -23.90
N VAL A 454 -51.37 -22.42 -23.42
CA VAL A 454 -51.79 -22.93 -22.11
C VAL A 454 -52.27 -24.37 -22.29
N ALA A 455 -51.39 -25.33 -22.03
CA ALA A 455 -51.64 -26.75 -22.35
C ALA A 455 -52.66 -27.44 -21.43
N SER A 456 -52.92 -26.89 -20.24
CA SER A 456 -53.90 -27.41 -19.28
C SER A 456 -54.48 -26.26 -18.45
N PRO A 457 -55.58 -25.63 -18.90
CA PRO A 457 -56.26 -24.57 -18.17
C PRO A 457 -56.73 -25.00 -16.77
N GLY A 458 -56.49 -24.15 -15.79
CA GLY A 458 -56.80 -24.38 -14.37
C GLY A 458 -56.49 -23.14 -13.54
N ALA A 459 -56.89 -23.10 -12.27
CA ALA A 459 -56.57 -21.97 -11.37
C ALA A 459 -55.06 -21.74 -11.17
N VAL A 460 -54.22 -22.71 -11.52
CA VAL A 460 -52.80 -22.51 -11.83
C VAL A 460 -52.52 -23.23 -13.14
N ALA A 461 -51.86 -22.57 -14.09
CA ALA A 461 -51.49 -23.17 -15.38
C ALA A 461 -50.12 -22.68 -15.89
N ILE A 462 -49.41 -23.57 -16.56
CA ILE A 462 -48.15 -23.24 -17.26
C ILE A 462 -48.48 -22.88 -18.71
N ALA A 463 -47.93 -21.76 -19.16
CA ALA A 463 -47.97 -21.30 -20.54
C ALA A 463 -46.58 -21.44 -21.18
N THR A 464 -46.51 -21.89 -22.43
CA THR A 464 -45.24 -22.03 -23.17
C THR A 464 -45.30 -21.44 -24.58
N ALA A 465 -44.17 -20.97 -25.09
CA ALA A 465 -44.02 -20.51 -26.46
C ALA A 465 -42.59 -20.72 -26.98
N SER A 466 -42.42 -20.59 -28.29
CA SER A 466 -41.10 -20.38 -28.91
C SER A 466 -40.99 -18.91 -29.31
N ILE A 467 -39.97 -18.24 -28.80
CA ILE A 467 -39.55 -16.91 -29.26
C ILE A 467 -38.69 -17.12 -30.51
N THR A 468 -39.05 -16.49 -31.63
CA THR A 468 -38.11 -16.32 -32.75
C THR A 468 -37.03 -15.35 -32.29
N ALA A 469 -35.76 -15.73 -32.41
CA ALA A 469 -34.66 -14.94 -31.87
C ALA A 469 -34.68 -13.47 -32.35
N PRO A 470 -34.50 -12.50 -31.44
CA PRO A 470 -34.42 -11.08 -31.79
C PRO A 470 -33.07 -10.74 -32.45
N ALA A 471 -32.74 -9.46 -32.54
CA ALA A 471 -31.40 -9.02 -32.94
C ALA A 471 -30.35 -9.41 -31.89
N GLN A 472 -29.06 -9.16 -32.18
CA GLN A 472 -28.02 -9.27 -31.16
C GLN A 472 -28.21 -8.16 -30.10
N GLY A 473 -28.31 -8.55 -28.83
CA GLY A 473 -28.51 -7.64 -27.71
C GLY A 473 -29.21 -8.28 -26.50
N ALA A 474 -29.42 -7.45 -25.48
CA ALA A 474 -30.28 -7.77 -24.34
C ALA A 474 -31.72 -7.30 -24.65
N HIS A 475 -32.69 -8.19 -24.49
CA HIS A 475 -34.09 -7.96 -24.84
C HIS A 475 -35.03 -8.28 -23.68
N ASP A 476 -35.93 -7.37 -23.34
CA ASP A 476 -36.82 -7.56 -22.18
C ASP A 476 -38.06 -8.37 -22.57
N ILE A 477 -38.20 -9.57 -21.99
CA ILE A 477 -39.37 -10.42 -22.22
C ILE A 477 -40.41 -10.18 -21.12
N LEU A 478 -41.54 -9.57 -21.51
CA LEU A 478 -42.67 -9.29 -20.64
C LEU A 478 -43.77 -10.32 -20.89
N VAL A 479 -44.26 -10.97 -19.83
CA VAL A 479 -45.29 -12.03 -19.93
C VAL A 479 -46.48 -11.72 -19.03
N ARG A 480 -47.71 -11.91 -19.53
CA ARG A 480 -48.94 -11.85 -18.73
C ARG A 480 -49.89 -13.01 -19.07
N SER A 481 -50.74 -13.37 -18.13
CA SER A 481 -51.77 -14.40 -18.26
C SER A 481 -53.18 -13.83 -18.07
N ARG A 482 -54.19 -14.59 -18.50
CA ARG A 482 -55.61 -14.23 -18.48
C ARG A 482 -56.44 -15.38 -17.91
N ASP A 483 -57.47 -15.04 -17.16
CA ASP A 483 -58.49 -15.97 -16.71
C ASP A 483 -59.62 -16.20 -17.75
N ALA A 484 -60.47 -17.19 -17.46
CA ALA A 484 -61.64 -17.56 -18.25
C ALA A 484 -62.87 -16.62 -18.06
N ALA A 485 -62.86 -15.71 -17.08
CA ALA A 485 -63.82 -14.60 -16.99
C ALA A 485 -63.46 -13.47 -17.97
N GLY A 486 -62.19 -13.41 -18.40
CA GLY A 486 -61.63 -12.52 -19.40
C GLY A 486 -60.64 -11.48 -18.85
N ASN A 487 -60.34 -11.48 -17.55
CA ASN A 487 -59.46 -10.46 -16.97
C ASN A 487 -57.98 -10.80 -17.22
N TRP A 488 -57.22 -9.79 -17.61
CA TRP A 488 -55.77 -9.91 -17.79
C TRP A 488 -55.06 -9.51 -16.49
N GLY A 489 -54.13 -10.36 -16.05
CA GLY A 489 -53.23 -10.01 -14.97
C GLY A 489 -52.23 -8.92 -15.36
N ALA A 490 -51.52 -8.43 -14.35
CA ALA A 490 -50.33 -7.61 -14.56
C ALA A 490 -49.23 -8.42 -15.29
N PHE A 491 -48.29 -7.71 -15.92
CA PHE A 491 -47.08 -8.34 -16.41
C PHE A 491 -46.23 -8.84 -15.23
N ALA A 492 -45.64 -10.03 -15.39
CA ALA A 492 -44.52 -10.44 -14.56
C ALA A 492 -43.35 -9.44 -14.71
N PRO A 493 -42.44 -9.34 -13.71
CA PRO A 493 -41.19 -8.63 -13.89
C PRO A 493 -40.48 -9.09 -15.16
N ALA A 494 -39.99 -8.14 -15.97
CA ALA A 494 -39.32 -8.45 -17.22
C ALA A 494 -38.09 -9.33 -16.97
N VAL A 495 -37.92 -10.37 -17.79
CA VAL A 495 -36.73 -11.23 -17.75
C VAL A 495 -35.95 -11.00 -19.04
N SER A 496 -34.68 -10.62 -18.91
CA SER A 496 -33.85 -10.32 -20.06
C SER A 496 -33.41 -11.59 -20.79
N LEU A 497 -33.67 -11.63 -22.10
CA LEU A 497 -33.09 -12.56 -23.04
C LEU A 497 -31.81 -11.93 -23.60
N ILE A 498 -30.66 -12.56 -23.35
CA ILE A 498 -29.41 -12.16 -23.99
C ILE A 498 -29.26 -12.99 -25.28
N GLN A 499 -29.57 -12.39 -26.42
CA GLN A 499 -29.33 -12.99 -27.72
C GLN A 499 -27.97 -12.53 -28.22
N ASP A 500 -27.05 -13.47 -28.36
CA ASP A 500 -25.65 -13.20 -28.67
C ASP A 500 -25.12 -14.17 -29.73
N VAL A 501 -24.58 -13.62 -30.81
CA VAL A 501 -24.24 -14.35 -32.05
C VAL A 501 -22.86 -13.97 -32.61
N THR A 502 -22.09 -13.16 -31.87
CA THR A 502 -20.72 -12.76 -32.21
C THR A 502 -19.80 -13.33 -31.15
N GLY A 503 -18.77 -14.10 -31.54
CA GLY A 503 -17.81 -14.64 -30.57
C GLY A 503 -16.74 -13.64 -30.13
N PRO A 504 -16.05 -13.88 -29.00
CA PRO A 504 -15.19 -12.87 -28.38
C PRO A 504 -13.97 -12.50 -29.22
N SER A 505 -13.51 -11.26 -29.04
CA SER A 505 -12.20 -10.82 -29.52
C SER A 505 -11.07 -11.43 -28.68
N THR A 506 -9.87 -11.61 -29.26
CA THR A 506 -8.69 -12.10 -28.53
C THR A 506 -7.41 -11.37 -28.93
N THR A 507 -6.47 -11.32 -27.98
CA THR A 507 -5.12 -10.77 -28.13
C THR A 507 -4.13 -11.67 -27.40
N VAL A 508 -2.86 -11.70 -27.85
CA VAL A 508 -1.80 -12.51 -27.24
C VAL A 508 -0.60 -11.61 -26.92
N THR A 509 -0.01 -11.78 -25.74
CA THR A 509 1.21 -11.09 -25.33
C THR A 509 2.42 -11.79 -25.96
N PRO A 510 3.26 -11.11 -26.78
CA PRO A 510 4.45 -11.73 -27.34
C PRO A 510 5.47 -12.15 -26.27
N ILE A 511 6.07 -13.32 -26.43
CA ILE A 511 7.15 -13.82 -25.56
C ILE A 511 8.40 -14.24 -26.36
N ALA A 512 9.51 -14.39 -25.65
CA ALA A 512 10.72 -15.03 -26.15
C ALA A 512 11.02 -16.30 -25.34
N SER A 513 11.56 -17.34 -25.97
CA SER A 513 12.06 -18.52 -25.26
C SER A 513 13.14 -19.25 -26.05
N ASN A 514 14.17 -19.72 -25.35
CA ASN A 514 15.18 -20.62 -25.89
C ASN A 514 14.79 -22.11 -25.83
N GLY A 515 13.62 -22.45 -25.29
CA GLY A 515 13.20 -23.83 -25.07
C GLY A 515 13.95 -24.55 -23.93
N LEU A 516 14.79 -23.86 -23.16
CA LEU A 516 15.53 -24.43 -22.02
C LEU A 516 15.09 -23.84 -20.67
N ASN A 517 14.72 -22.56 -20.63
CA ASN A 517 14.27 -21.88 -19.42
C ASN A 517 12.74 -21.98 -19.26
N GLY A 518 12.28 -22.59 -18.16
CA GLY A 518 10.86 -22.72 -17.82
C GLY A 518 10.32 -21.57 -16.97
N VAL A 519 9.00 -21.47 -16.84
CA VAL A 519 8.30 -20.46 -16.01
C VAL A 519 8.86 -20.39 -14.58
N ASN A 520 9.26 -21.54 -14.03
CA ASN A 520 9.92 -21.69 -12.73
C ASN A 520 10.56 -23.09 -12.63
N SER A 521 11.24 -23.38 -11.51
CA SER A 521 11.95 -24.64 -11.27
C SER A 521 11.09 -25.91 -11.21
N SER A 522 9.77 -25.82 -11.07
CA SER A 522 8.84 -26.96 -11.16
C SER A 522 8.00 -26.98 -12.44
N THR A 523 8.07 -25.94 -13.27
CA THR A 523 7.21 -25.74 -14.45
C THR A 523 8.06 -25.61 -15.71
N ALA A 524 8.41 -26.76 -16.30
CA ALA A 524 9.24 -26.87 -17.50
C ALA A 524 8.45 -26.54 -18.79
N ALA A 525 7.95 -25.31 -18.88
CA ALA A 525 7.17 -24.77 -19.99
C ALA A 525 7.50 -23.30 -20.29
N ALA A 526 7.21 -22.84 -21.50
CA ALA A 526 7.10 -21.43 -21.85
C ALA A 526 5.62 -20.99 -21.78
N ARG A 527 5.33 -19.88 -21.09
CA ARG A 527 3.96 -19.45 -20.83
C ARG A 527 3.48 -18.41 -21.86
N ILE A 528 2.55 -18.82 -22.72
CA ILE A 528 1.78 -17.89 -23.55
C ILE A 528 0.68 -17.25 -22.69
N VAL A 529 0.48 -15.94 -22.81
CA VAL A 529 -0.60 -15.21 -22.13
C VAL A 529 -1.49 -14.53 -23.16
N ALA A 530 -2.80 -14.68 -23.01
CA ALA A 530 -3.80 -14.10 -23.90
C ALA A 530 -4.89 -13.38 -23.10
N ALA A 531 -5.47 -12.33 -23.68
CA ALA A 531 -6.66 -11.66 -23.17
C ALA A 531 -7.80 -11.82 -24.17
N ALA A 532 -8.97 -12.20 -23.69
CA ALA A 532 -10.20 -12.41 -24.45
C ALA A 532 -11.29 -11.45 -23.96
N THR A 533 -12.00 -10.78 -24.86
CA THR A 533 -13.04 -9.81 -24.48
C THR A 533 -14.25 -9.93 -25.38
N ASP A 534 -15.42 -10.03 -24.75
CA ASP A 534 -16.74 -10.01 -25.35
C ASP A 534 -17.55 -8.77 -24.90
N ASN A 535 -18.69 -8.50 -25.56
CA ASN A 535 -19.52 -7.32 -25.31
C ASN A 535 -20.90 -7.63 -24.68
N LEU A 536 -21.33 -8.90 -24.65
CA LEU A 536 -22.68 -9.29 -24.20
C LEU A 536 -22.67 -10.49 -23.25
N THR A 537 -21.85 -11.51 -23.48
CA THR A 537 -21.84 -12.73 -22.67
C THR A 537 -20.44 -13.07 -22.19
N HIS A 538 -20.30 -13.73 -21.03
CA HIS A 538 -18.98 -13.99 -20.48
C HIS A 538 -18.18 -14.93 -21.39
N VAL A 539 -16.86 -14.71 -21.47
CA VAL A 539 -15.96 -15.69 -22.07
C VAL A 539 -16.08 -16.98 -21.26
N SER A 540 -16.20 -18.13 -21.93
CA SER A 540 -16.37 -19.45 -21.31
C SER A 540 -15.22 -20.41 -21.60
N ALA A 541 -14.37 -20.12 -22.59
CA ALA A 541 -13.21 -20.93 -22.96
C ALA A 541 -12.21 -20.12 -23.79
N VAL A 542 -10.93 -20.50 -23.73
CA VAL A 542 -9.86 -19.99 -24.62
C VAL A 542 -8.99 -21.18 -25.04
N GLU A 543 -8.64 -21.27 -26.33
CA GLU A 543 -7.83 -22.35 -26.91
C GLU A 543 -6.85 -21.82 -27.96
N GLY A 544 -5.81 -22.58 -28.28
CA GLY A 544 -4.91 -22.23 -29.38
C GLY A 544 -4.06 -23.39 -29.92
N TYR A 545 -3.32 -23.11 -31.00
CA TYR A 545 -2.34 -24.02 -31.62
C TYR A 545 -1.12 -23.23 -32.13
N ILE A 546 -0.03 -23.92 -32.50
CA ILE A 546 1.21 -23.31 -32.98
C ILE A 546 1.35 -23.52 -34.49
N ASP A 547 1.69 -22.46 -35.21
CA ASP A 547 1.85 -22.38 -36.66
C ASP A 547 0.72 -23.10 -37.40
N SER A 548 1.02 -23.95 -38.39
CA SER A 548 0.02 -24.69 -39.16
C SER A 548 -0.55 -25.95 -38.47
N ASN A 549 -0.21 -26.21 -37.19
CA ASN A 549 -0.54 -27.47 -36.51
C ASN A 549 -1.95 -27.47 -35.88
N THR A 550 -2.97 -27.30 -36.71
CA THR A 550 -4.40 -27.23 -36.31
C THR A 550 -4.96 -28.50 -35.65
N THR A 551 -4.21 -29.60 -35.62
CA THR A 551 -4.58 -30.85 -34.92
C THR A 551 -4.05 -30.94 -33.49
N ALA A 552 -3.14 -30.04 -33.09
CA ALA A 552 -2.53 -29.99 -31.75
C ALA A 552 -3.07 -28.80 -30.92
N VAL A 553 -4.39 -28.63 -30.90
CA VAL A 553 -5.06 -27.58 -30.11
C VAL A 553 -4.92 -27.86 -28.61
N PHE A 554 -4.54 -26.84 -27.84
CA PHE A 554 -4.44 -26.87 -26.39
C PHE A 554 -5.35 -25.81 -25.73
N PRO A 555 -5.93 -26.11 -24.55
CA PRO A 555 -6.70 -25.14 -23.79
C PRO A 555 -5.80 -24.15 -23.06
N PHE A 556 -6.30 -22.94 -22.84
CA PHE A 556 -5.75 -21.98 -21.88
C PHE A 556 -6.48 -22.10 -20.54
N VAL A 557 -5.79 -21.73 -19.46
CA VAL A 557 -6.31 -21.69 -18.08
C VAL A 557 -6.65 -20.24 -17.72
N PRO A 558 -7.83 -19.93 -17.15
CA PRO A 558 -8.16 -18.58 -16.67
C PRO A 558 -7.25 -18.17 -15.51
N SER A 559 -6.79 -16.92 -15.51
CA SER A 559 -5.74 -16.44 -14.58
C SER A 559 -6.25 -16.19 -13.16
N ASP A 560 -7.55 -15.99 -12.99
CA ASP A 560 -8.25 -15.90 -11.69
C ASP A 560 -8.78 -17.26 -11.20
N GLY A 561 -8.78 -18.27 -12.08
CA GLY A 561 -9.30 -19.61 -11.83
C GLY A 561 -10.68 -19.93 -12.41
N SER A 562 -11.39 -19.01 -13.09
CA SER A 562 -12.66 -19.33 -13.77
C SER A 562 -13.03 -18.35 -14.88
N PHE A 563 -13.26 -18.84 -16.10
CA PHE A 563 -13.87 -18.06 -17.18
C PHE A 563 -15.32 -17.65 -16.79
N ASN A 564 -15.52 -16.41 -16.33
CA ASN A 564 -16.79 -15.97 -15.71
C ASN A 564 -17.21 -14.53 -16.06
N SER A 565 -16.34 -13.74 -16.68
CA SER A 565 -16.53 -12.32 -16.96
C SER A 565 -16.52 -11.98 -18.46
N LEU A 566 -16.89 -10.74 -18.81
CA LEU A 566 -16.82 -10.24 -20.19
C LEU A 566 -15.38 -10.04 -20.70
N SER A 567 -14.37 -10.03 -19.84
CA SER A 567 -12.98 -9.77 -20.23
C SER A 567 -12.00 -10.60 -19.40
N GLU A 568 -11.56 -11.72 -19.97
CA GLU A 568 -10.78 -12.76 -19.32
C GLU A 568 -9.30 -12.75 -19.71
N ASN A 569 -8.41 -12.87 -18.72
CA ASN A 569 -6.99 -13.10 -18.94
C ASN A 569 -6.69 -14.59 -18.75
N ALA A 570 -6.04 -15.23 -19.71
CA ALA A 570 -5.77 -16.66 -19.70
C ALA A 570 -4.31 -16.97 -20.06
N TYR A 571 -3.81 -18.13 -19.65
CA TYR A 571 -2.45 -18.57 -20.00
C TYR A 571 -2.39 -20.04 -20.43
N ALA A 572 -1.40 -20.39 -21.27
CA ALA A 572 -1.09 -21.75 -21.67
C ALA A 572 0.40 -22.04 -21.47
N ASP A 573 0.72 -23.10 -20.73
CA ASP A 573 2.08 -23.54 -20.45
C ASP A 573 2.53 -24.56 -21.52
N ILE A 574 3.23 -24.07 -22.55
CA ILE A 574 3.74 -24.87 -23.67
C ILE A 574 5.00 -25.64 -23.22
N PRO A 575 5.01 -26.99 -23.23
CA PRO A 575 6.16 -27.77 -22.76
C PRO A 575 7.46 -27.38 -23.48
N LEU A 576 8.57 -27.27 -22.74
CA LEU A 576 9.87 -26.89 -23.30
C LEU A 576 10.38 -27.84 -24.38
N SER A 577 9.97 -29.11 -24.36
CA SER A 577 10.22 -30.08 -25.43
C SER A 577 9.56 -29.67 -26.76
N THR A 578 8.38 -29.07 -26.72
CA THR A 578 7.69 -28.52 -27.91
C THR A 578 8.47 -27.31 -28.45
N VAL A 579 8.82 -26.36 -27.59
CA VAL A 579 9.57 -25.14 -27.97
C VAL A 579 10.96 -25.50 -28.51
N THR A 580 11.65 -26.48 -27.90
CA THR A 580 12.95 -26.98 -28.36
C THR A 580 12.89 -27.58 -29.77
N ALA A 581 11.76 -28.19 -30.15
CA ALA A 581 11.55 -28.82 -31.45
C ALA A 581 11.22 -27.82 -32.58
N LEU A 582 10.81 -26.59 -32.26
CA LEU A 582 10.62 -25.51 -33.24
C LEU A 582 11.97 -25.05 -33.82
N SER A 583 11.94 -24.39 -34.97
CA SER A 583 13.08 -23.62 -35.50
C SER A 583 13.46 -22.46 -34.57
N SER A 584 14.63 -21.84 -34.76
CA SER A 584 14.84 -20.48 -34.26
C SER A 584 14.20 -19.49 -35.24
N GLY A 585 13.48 -18.48 -34.74
CA GLY A 585 12.73 -17.50 -35.51
C GLY A 585 11.38 -17.15 -34.87
N ASP A 586 10.59 -16.36 -35.57
CA ASP A 586 9.22 -16.03 -35.17
C ASP A 586 8.27 -17.20 -35.43
N HIS A 587 7.41 -17.50 -34.45
CA HIS A 587 6.32 -18.47 -34.51
C HIS A 587 4.99 -17.81 -34.15
N VAL A 588 3.89 -18.35 -34.68
CA VAL A 588 2.52 -17.85 -34.45
C VAL A 588 1.77 -18.82 -33.56
N VAL A 589 1.43 -18.39 -32.35
CA VAL A 589 0.43 -19.05 -31.52
C VAL A 589 -0.94 -18.48 -31.91
N HIS A 590 -1.70 -19.25 -32.68
CA HIS A 590 -3.07 -18.92 -33.05
C HIS A 590 -3.99 -19.18 -31.84
N VAL A 591 -4.56 -18.13 -31.26
CA VAL A 591 -5.45 -18.21 -30.09
C VAL A 591 -6.85 -17.72 -30.46
N ARG A 592 -7.90 -18.34 -29.92
CA ARG A 592 -9.28 -17.83 -29.96
C ARG A 592 -10.01 -18.10 -28.66
N ALA A 593 -11.14 -17.43 -28.47
CA ALA A 593 -12.02 -17.58 -27.31
C ALA A 593 -13.43 -17.98 -27.73
N ARG A 594 -14.18 -18.54 -26.77
CA ARG A 594 -15.61 -18.82 -26.89
C ARG A 594 -16.38 -18.07 -25.81
N ASP A 595 -17.58 -17.61 -26.15
CA ASP A 595 -18.52 -17.03 -25.20
C ASP A 595 -19.44 -18.08 -24.54
N ALA A 596 -20.29 -17.61 -23.63
CA ALA A 596 -21.28 -18.40 -22.89
C ALA A 596 -22.53 -18.78 -23.71
N ALA A 597 -22.87 -18.04 -24.77
CA ALA A 597 -23.90 -18.42 -25.73
C ALA A 597 -23.45 -19.59 -26.63
N GLY A 598 -22.13 -19.76 -26.79
CA GLY A 598 -21.46 -20.83 -27.52
C GLY A 598 -20.69 -20.37 -28.78
N ASN A 599 -20.59 -19.07 -29.08
CA ASN A 599 -19.93 -18.61 -30.30
C ASN A 599 -18.40 -18.54 -30.13
N TRP A 600 -17.68 -18.93 -31.17
CA TRP A 600 -16.22 -18.84 -31.22
C TRP A 600 -15.77 -17.58 -31.96
N GLY A 601 -14.81 -16.86 -31.39
CA GLY A 601 -14.10 -15.79 -32.06
C GLY A 601 -13.18 -16.27 -33.18
N ALA A 602 -12.62 -15.31 -33.92
CA ALA A 602 -11.54 -15.57 -34.87
C ALA A 602 -10.23 -15.95 -34.14
N PHE A 603 -9.32 -16.64 -34.85
CA PHE A 603 -7.96 -16.88 -34.38
C PHE A 603 -7.08 -15.62 -34.55
N THR A 604 -6.10 -15.44 -33.68
CA THR A 604 -5.04 -14.43 -33.83
C THR A 604 -3.96 -14.89 -34.81
N ASP A 605 -3.63 -14.08 -35.81
CA ASP A 605 -2.62 -14.41 -36.84
C ASP A 605 -1.37 -13.52 -36.74
N THR A 606 -0.81 -13.38 -35.53
CA THR A 606 0.34 -12.48 -35.23
C THR A 606 1.50 -13.22 -34.59
N ASN A 607 2.73 -12.95 -35.03
CA ASN A 607 3.97 -13.45 -34.42
C ASN A 607 4.02 -13.07 -32.93
N ASN A 608 4.00 -14.07 -32.06
CA ASN A 608 3.87 -13.88 -30.60
C ASN A 608 4.72 -14.88 -29.78
N LEU A 609 5.48 -15.76 -30.44
CA LEU A 609 6.51 -16.59 -29.84
C LEU A 609 7.81 -16.43 -30.66
N LEU A 610 8.78 -15.67 -30.16
CA LEU A 610 10.14 -15.74 -30.69
C LEU A 610 10.84 -16.95 -30.05
N VAL A 611 11.30 -17.88 -30.89
CA VAL A 611 12.21 -18.94 -30.46
C VAL A 611 13.63 -18.52 -30.80
N ASP A 612 14.48 -18.30 -29.80
CA ASP A 612 15.88 -17.99 -30.02
C ASP A 612 16.82 -18.78 -29.11
N LYS A 613 17.79 -19.43 -29.74
CA LYS A 613 18.72 -20.40 -29.16
C LYS A 613 20.17 -19.91 -29.27
N THR A 614 20.36 -18.64 -29.61
CA THR A 614 21.65 -18.01 -29.85
C THR A 614 22.11 -17.35 -28.56
N ALA A 615 23.32 -17.65 -28.09
CA ALA A 615 23.87 -16.94 -26.94
C ALA A 615 24.37 -15.55 -27.35
N PRO A 616 24.10 -14.48 -26.59
CA PRO A 616 24.71 -13.17 -26.82
C PRO A 616 26.21 -13.21 -26.53
N SER A 617 26.94 -12.16 -26.90
CA SER A 617 28.38 -12.01 -26.61
C SER A 617 28.68 -10.69 -25.91
N VAL A 618 29.46 -10.74 -24.83
CA VAL A 618 30.09 -9.57 -24.22
C VAL A 618 31.43 -9.26 -24.88
N THR A 619 31.79 -7.97 -24.98
CA THR A 619 33.01 -7.50 -25.66
C THR A 619 33.63 -6.30 -24.96
N GLY A 620 34.93 -6.09 -25.19
CA GLY A 620 35.73 -5.06 -24.51
C GLY A 620 36.23 -5.53 -23.14
N ALA A 621 36.61 -4.55 -22.30
CA ALA A 621 36.88 -4.77 -20.88
C ALA A 621 35.72 -4.20 -20.04
N VAL A 622 35.56 -4.67 -18.81
CA VAL A 622 34.66 -4.05 -17.85
C VAL A 622 35.27 -2.72 -17.42
N THR A 623 34.49 -1.64 -17.49
CA THR A 623 34.90 -0.31 -16.98
C THR A 623 34.15 0.03 -15.70
N ALA A 624 34.79 0.86 -14.87
CA ALA A 624 34.18 1.50 -13.72
C ALA A 624 34.38 3.02 -13.81
N THR A 625 33.38 3.78 -13.39
CA THR A 625 33.43 5.25 -13.36
C THR A 625 32.81 5.78 -12.06
N PRO A 626 33.53 6.55 -11.22
CA PRO A 626 34.98 6.78 -11.28
C PRO A 626 35.79 5.50 -11.01
N ASN A 627 37.08 5.55 -11.35
CA ASN A 627 38.07 4.51 -11.02
C ASN A 627 39.44 5.21 -10.87
N PRO A 628 40.03 5.32 -9.66
CA PRO A 628 39.59 4.72 -8.40
C PRO A 628 38.19 5.11 -7.92
N ALA A 629 37.60 4.22 -7.11
CA ALA A 629 36.24 4.30 -6.60
C ALA A 629 36.23 4.50 -5.07
N PHE A 630 35.80 5.69 -4.65
CA PHE A 630 35.86 6.15 -3.25
C PHE A 630 34.67 5.68 -2.40
N SER A 631 33.52 5.49 -3.05
CA SER A 631 32.36 4.82 -2.48
C SER A 631 31.48 4.31 -3.61
N SER A 632 30.71 5.18 -4.27
CA SER A 632 29.87 4.84 -5.42
C SER A 632 30.63 4.82 -6.75
N PHE A 633 30.36 3.83 -7.59
CA PHE A 633 30.87 3.74 -8.97
C PHE A 633 29.87 3.03 -9.89
N VAL A 634 29.96 3.27 -11.19
CA VAL A 634 29.13 2.61 -12.22
C VAL A 634 29.96 1.57 -12.95
N LEU A 635 29.59 0.28 -12.84
CA LEU A 635 30.14 -0.79 -13.67
C LEU A 635 29.48 -0.78 -15.05
N SER A 636 30.26 -1.07 -16.10
CA SER A 636 29.80 -1.08 -17.49
C SER A 636 30.55 -2.11 -18.33
N ALA A 637 29.84 -2.81 -19.23
CA ALA A 637 30.42 -3.66 -20.26
C ALA A 637 29.56 -3.69 -21.53
N ASN A 638 30.17 -3.83 -22.71
CA ASN A 638 29.45 -3.86 -23.98
C ASN A 638 28.96 -5.28 -24.32
N ALA A 639 27.78 -5.35 -24.92
CA ALA A 639 27.13 -6.59 -25.32
C ALA A 639 26.53 -6.49 -26.73
N THR A 640 26.55 -7.61 -27.45
CA THR A 640 25.96 -7.76 -28.78
C THR A 640 25.17 -9.05 -28.86
N ASP A 641 24.03 -8.99 -29.53
CA ASP A 641 23.19 -10.12 -29.88
C ASP A 641 23.18 -10.28 -31.41
N ALA A 642 23.02 -11.52 -31.89
CA ALA A 642 22.82 -11.85 -33.29
C ALA A 642 21.34 -12.09 -33.64
N ALA A 643 20.46 -12.23 -32.65
CA ALA A 643 19.01 -12.31 -32.85
C ALA A 643 18.45 -10.91 -33.25
N PRO A 644 17.71 -10.81 -34.37
CA PRO A 644 17.43 -9.51 -34.99
C PRO A 644 16.28 -8.70 -34.37
N THR A 645 15.59 -9.21 -33.33
CA THR A 645 14.28 -8.69 -32.91
C THR A 645 14.15 -8.23 -31.46
N LEU A 646 14.94 -8.73 -30.51
CA LEU A 646 14.77 -8.40 -29.07
C LEU A 646 16.05 -8.01 -28.32
N GLY A 647 17.21 -8.60 -28.63
CA GLY A 647 18.49 -8.15 -28.10
C GLY A 647 18.73 -8.43 -26.60
N ILE A 648 19.66 -7.67 -26.03
CA ILE A 648 20.14 -7.83 -24.66
C ILE A 648 19.11 -7.30 -23.64
N ALA A 649 18.61 -8.17 -22.77
CA ALA A 649 17.64 -7.84 -21.72
C ALA A 649 18.29 -7.59 -20.35
N GLY A 650 19.57 -7.92 -20.16
CA GLY A 650 20.32 -7.62 -18.94
C GLY A 650 21.69 -8.27 -18.92
N GLY A 651 22.27 -8.38 -17.72
CA GLY A 651 23.48 -9.15 -17.47
C GLY A 651 23.63 -9.46 -15.98
N GLU A 652 24.81 -9.97 -15.61
CA GLU A 652 25.24 -10.05 -14.21
C GLU A 652 26.76 -9.85 -14.10
N TRP A 653 27.20 -9.36 -12.95
CA TRP A 653 28.61 -9.23 -12.59
C TRP A 653 28.96 -10.04 -11.34
N PHE A 654 30.21 -10.49 -11.23
CA PHE A 654 30.74 -11.12 -10.04
C PHE A 654 32.24 -10.85 -9.87
N GLU A 655 32.71 -10.87 -8.62
CA GLU A 655 34.13 -10.79 -8.28
C GLU A 655 34.74 -12.20 -8.20
N GLY A 656 35.98 -12.35 -8.66
CA GLY A 656 36.75 -13.58 -8.45
C GLY A 656 36.21 -14.80 -9.20
N THR A 657 35.72 -15.81 -8.47
CA THR A 657 35.27 -17.10 -9.04
C THR A 657 33.80 -17.04 -9.44
N ASP A 658 33.45 -17.59 -10.61
CA ASP A 658 32.08 -17.64 -11.12
C ASP A 658 31.12 -18.38 -10.14
N PRO A 659 30.09 -17.71 -9.59
CA PRO A 659 29.12 -18.34 -8.68
C PRO A 659 28.15 -19.31 -9.38
N GLY A 660 28.19 -19.35 -10.72
CA GLY A 660 27.25 -20.01 -11.60
C GLY A 660 26.29 -19.02 -12.26
N ILE A 661 25.74 -19.41 -13.41
CA ILE A 661 24.82 -18.60 -14.21
C ILE A 661 23.58 -18.20 -13.39
N GLY A 662 23.24 -16.90 -13.39
CA GLY A 662 22.07 -16.35 -12.68
C GLY A 662 22.27 -16.21 -11.17
N ARG A 663 23.52 -16.04 -10.72
CA ARG A 663 23.93 -15.92 -9.31
C ARG A 663 24.92 -14.78 -9.04
N GLY A 664 25.22 -13.96 -10.04
CA GLY A 664 25.95 -12.70 -9.87
C GLY A 664 25.02 -11.57 -9.43
N HIS A 665 25.60 -10.39 -9.25
CA HIS A 665 24.86 -9.15 -9.04
C HIS A 665 24.22 -8.70 -10.36
N PRO A 666 22.92 -8.39 -10.42
CA PRO A 666 22.20 -8.14 -11.67
C PRO A 666 22.62 -6.81 -12.32
N MET A 667 22.73 -6.80 -13.65
CA MET A 667 23.01 -5.61 -14.45
C MET A 667 21.84 -5.26 -15.39
N THR A 668 21.60 -3.97 -15.56
CA THR A 668 20.56 -3.42 -16.44
C THR A 668 21.11 -3.19 -17.85
N ALA A 669 20.40 -3.65 -18.88
CA ALA A 669 20.77 -3.40 -20.26
C ALA A 669 20.27 -2.03 -20.76
N THR A 670 21.09 -1.39 -21.59
CA THR A 670 20.78 -0.16 -22.34
C THR A 670 21.22 -0.37 -23.80
N GLY A 671 20.56 0.28 -24.78
CA GLY A 671 20.93 0.12 -26.21
C GLY A 671 19.79 0.11 -27.24
N GLY A 672 18.53 0.18 -26.82
CA GLY A 672 17.38 0.10 -27.73
C GLY A 672 17.17 -1.32 -28.30
N THR A 673 16.43 -1.43 -29.41
CA THR A 673 16.06 -2.74 -30.00
C THR A 673 17.04 -3.29 -31.03
N THR A 674 17.97 -2.47 -31.53
CA THR A 674 18.93 -2.84 -32.60
C THR A 674 20.40 -2.73 -32.17
N GLY A 675 20.66 -2.35 -30.91
CA GLY A 675 22.00 -2.13 -30.38
C GLY A 675 22.71 -0.87 -30.94
N PRO A 676 23.98 -0.65 -30.58
CA PRO A 676 24.79 -1.48 -29.67
C PRO A 676 24.26 -1.44 -28.23
N TRP A 677 24.51 -2.51 -27.46
CA TRP A 677 24.07 -2.61 -26.07
C TRP A 677 25.21 -2.48 -25.07
N THR A 678 24.89 -1.93 -23.91
CA THR A 678 25.79 -1.84 -22.76
C THR A 678 25.01 -2.28 -21.52
N VAL A 679 25.56 -3.24 -20.78
CA VAL A 679 25.04 -3.67 -19.47
C VAL A 679 25.74 -2.87 -18.37
N THR A 680 24.97 -2.34 -17.42
CA THR A 680 25.45 -1.43 -16.37
C THR A 680 24.91 -1.78 -14.99
N SER A 681 25.64 -1.42 -13.93
CA SER A 681 25.14 -1.42 -12.56
C SER A 681 25.74 -0.27 -11.74
N ASN A 682 25.00 0.22 -10.76
CA ASN A 682 25.42 1.27 -9.84
C ASN A 682 25.81 0.63 -8.51
N GLU A 683 27.10 0.59 -8.20
CA GLU A 683 27.67 -0.13 -7.08
C GLU A 683 28.22 0.81 -6.00
N ASN A 684 28.49 0.24 -4.82
CA ASN A 684 29.18 0.97 -3.75
C ASN A 684 30.19 0.06 -3.02
N ALA A 685 31.47 0.43 -3.03
CA ALA A 685 32.56 -0.35 -2.47
C ALA A 685 32.39 -0.63 -0.97
N ARG A 686 31.91 0.35 -0.20
CA ARG A 686 31.62 0.19 1.24
C ARG A 686 30.44 -0.76 1.46
N SER A 687 29.42 -0.75 0.60
CA SER A 687 28.30 -1.71 0.66
C SER A 687 28.71 -3.14 0.25
N LEU A 688 29.73 -3.28 -0.60
CA LEU A 688 30.31 -4.56 -1.00
C LEU A 688 31.32 -5.11 0.02
N ASN A 689 31.66 -4.34 1.07
CA ASN A 689 32.77 -4.60 1.99
C ASN A 689 34.12 -4.79 1.26
N TRP A 690 34.32 -4.07 0.17
CA TRP A 690 35.61 -4.02 -0.53
C TRP A 690 36.61 -3.19 0.30
N ALA A 691 37.81 -3.76 0.48
CA ALA A 691 38.95 -3.06 1.07
C ALA A 691 39.56 -2.09 0.04
N GLU A 692 40.58 -1.31 0.44
CA GLU A 692 41.40 -0.60 -0.53
C GLU A 692 42.21 -1.58 -1.41
N GLY A 693 42.45 -1.20 -2.66
CA GLY A 693 43.20 -2.00 -3.63
C GLY A 693 42.39 -2.42 -4.86
N ASN A 694 42.90 -3.42 -5.59
CA ASN A 694 42.42 -3.79 -6.93
C ASN A 694 41.50 -5.01 -6.92
N HIS A 695 40.22 -4.78 -7.17
CA HIS A 695 39.17 -5.80 -7.30
C HIS A 695 38.98 -6.22 -8.76
N THR A 696 39.01 -7.53 -9.04
CA THR A 696 38.83 -8.07 -10.41
C THR A 696 37.39 -8.51 -10.63
N VAL A 697 36.70 -7.79 -11.48
CA VAL A 697 35.26 -7.93 -11.76
C VAL A 697 35.06 -8.60 -13.11
N ASN A 698 34.13 -9.56 -13.17
CA ASN A 698 33.71 -10.26 -14.39
C ASN A 698 32.26 -9.91 -14.71
N VAL A 699 31.92 -9.79 -16.00
CA VAL A 699 30.56 -9.50 -16.49
C VAL A 699 30.16 -10.46 -17.61
N ARG A 700 28.91 -10.96 -17.58
CA ARG A 700 28.24 -11.62 -18.72
C ARG A 700 26.88 -11.01 -19.00
N ALA A 701 26.41 -11.13 -20.24
CA ALA A 701 25.13 -10.59 -20.69
C ALA A 701 24.08 -11.71 -20.86
N ARG A 702 22.81 -11.31 -20.89
CA ARG A 702 21.64 -12.18 -21.13
C ARG A 702 20.67 -11.51 -22.11
N ASP A 703 20.20 -12.27 -23.09
CA ASP A 703 19.20 -11.82 -24.06
C ASP A 703 17.75 -11.89 -23.51
N ALA A 704 16.77 -11.52 -24.34
CA ALA A 704 15.35 -11.65 -24.01
C ALA A 704 14.87 -13.11 -23.88
N ALA A 705 15.38 -14.03 -24.71
CA ALA A 705 15.06 -15.47 -24.69
C ALA A 705 15.67 -16.25 -23.50
N GLN A 706 16.42 -15.55 -22.65
CA GLN A 706 17.14 -16.03 -21.48
C GLN A 706 18.38 -16.91 -21.78
N ASN A 707 19.00 -16.77 -22.95
CA ASN A 707 20.37 -17.29 -23.15
C ASN A 707 21.38 -16.33 -22.49
N TRP A 708 22.43 -16.91 -21.93
CA TRP A 708 23.54 -16.18 -21.31
C TRP A 708 24.78 -16.27 -22.20
N SER A 709 25.61 -15.22 -22.20
CA SER A 709 26.85 -15.24 -22.98
C SER A 709 27.79 -16.36 -22.53
N ALA A 710 28.36 -17.09 -23.50
CA ALA A 710 29.14 -18.30 -23.28
C ALA A 710 30.47 -18.09 -22.51
N GLY A 711 30.83 -16.84 -22.24
CA GLY A 711 31.93 -16.43 -21.37
C GLY A 711 31.68 -15.03 -20.81
N THR A 712 32.64 -14.55 -20.02
CA THR A 712 32.67 -13.22 -19.41
C THR A 712 33.74 -12.33 -20.05
N VAL A 713 33.58 -11.01 -19.90
CA VAL A 713 34.68 -10.04 -19.97
C VAL A 713 35.05 -9.60 -18.56
N SER A 714 36.28 -9.14 -18.34
CA SER A 714 36.77 -8.71 -17.03
C SER A 714 37.34 -7.29 -17.03
N GLY A 715 37.52 -6.72 -15.85
CA GLY A 715 38.17 -5.44 -15.62
C GLY A 715 38.50 -5.22 -14.14
N THR A 716 39.26 -4.17 -13.85
CA THR A 716 39.75 -3.87 -12.49
C THR A 716 39.09 -2.61 -11.95
N VAL A 717 38.54 -2.68 -10.73
CA VAL A 717 38.16 -1.52 -9.94
C VAL A 717 39.20 -1.32 -8.85
N THR A 718 39.82 -0.16 -8.81
CA THR A 718 40.68 0.26 -7.71
C THR A 718 39.79 0.95 -6.66
N VAL A 719 39.77 0.47 -5.43
CA VAL A 719 39.11 1.14 -4.30
C VAL A 719 40.17 1.90 -3.51
N GLN A 720 39.87 3.15 -3.15
CA GLN A 720 40.76 4.05 -2.42
C GLN A 720 39.90 5.07 -1.63
N SER A 721 40.23 5.38 -0.38
CA SER A 721 39.54 6.40 0.40
C SER A 721 39.86 7.82 -0.11
N PRO A 722 38.94 8.78 0.03
CA PRO A 722 39.19 10.16 -0.36
C PRO A 722 40.28 10.78 0.52
N ILE A 723 41.09 11.67 -0.05
CA ILE A 723 42.06 12.48 0.68
C ILE A 723 41.51 13.90 0.86
N TYR A 724 41.54 14.40 2.09
CA TYR A 724 41.27 15.78 2.45
C TYR A 724 42.58 16.45 2.87
N PHE A 725 42.81 17.70 2.48
CA PHE A 725 44.09 18.38 2.75
C PHE A 725 43.98 19.91 2.83
N SER A 726 44.87 20.54 3.59
CA SER A 726 45.16 21.99 3.53
C SER A 726 46.43 22.24 2.69
N THR A 727 46.80 23.49 2.42
CA THR A 727 47.98 23.82 1.60
C THR A 727 48.76 25.03 2.10
N LEU A 728 50.11 24.96 2.06
CA LEU A 728 51.12 25.96 2.48
C LEU A 728 50.85 27.45 2.20
N GLY A 729 49.93 27.77 1.29
CA GLY A 729 49.51 29.15 1.17
C GLY A 729 48.31 29.38 0.27
N ASN A 730 47.97 30.66 0.21
CA ASN A 730 46.83 31.25 -0.48
C ASN A 730 46.82 31.03 -2.03
N THR A 731 46.65 29.80 -2.51
CA THR A 731 46.40 29.47 -3.92
C THR A 731 45.47 28.26 -4.04
N ASN A 732 44.54 28.32 -4.99
CA ASN A 732 43.56 27.26 -5.21
C ASN A 732 44.18 26.07 -5.98
N PRO A 733 43.94 24.81 -5.55
CA PRO A 733 44.23 23.63 -6.37
C PRO A 733 43.59 23.67 -7.77
N PRO A 734 44.15 22.98 -8.77
CA PRO A 734 43.70 23.03 -10.16
C PRO A 734 42.19 22.86 -10.35
N GLY A 735 41.55 23.91 -10.88
CA GLY A 735 40.12 23.94 -11.20
C GLY A 735 39.20 24.39 -10.06
N VAL A 736 39.71 24.58 -8.84
CA VAL A 736 38.94 25.18 -7.74
C VAL A 736 38.86 26.70 -7.91
N ALA A 737 37.75 27.31 -7.49
CA ALA A 737 37.48 28.73 -7.67
C ALA A 737 36.95 29.36 -6.37
N GLY A 738 37.44 30.56 -6.07
CA GLY A 738 37.16 31.32 -4.84
C GLY A 738 38.35 32.22 -4.50
N THR A 739 38.28 32.89 -3.35
CA THR A 739 39.49 33.39 -2.67
C THR A 739 40.16 32.17 -2.01
N ALA A 740 41.47 31.99 -2.15
CA ALA A 740 42.19 30.96 -1.40
C ALA A 740 42.67 31.53 -0.06
N ASP A 741 42.54 30.71 0.98
CA ASP A 741 43.07 30.87 2.33
C ASP A 741 43.98 29.67 2.64
N ASP A 742 45.00 29.84 3.50
CA ASP A 742 45.99 28.79 3.82
C ASP A 742 45.34 27.58 4.54
N ALA A 743 44.28 27.85 5.32
CA ALA A 743 43.54 26.87 6.10
C ALA A 743 42.27 26.32 5.39
N ASP A 744 42.08 26.59 4.10
CA ASP A 744 40.97 26.01 3.31
C ASP A 744 41.15 24.49 3.13
N ILE A 745 40.13 23.68 3.48
CA ILE A 745 40.20 22.22 3.33
C ILE A 745 39.70 21.77 1.96
N TYR A 746 40.60 21.23 1.16
CA TYR A 746 40.35 20.67 -0.17
C TYR A 746 40.19 19.13 -0.16
N ASN A 747 39.70 18.58 -1.26
CA ASN A 747 39.47 17.14 -1.48
C ASN A 747 39.65 16.79 -2.97
N TRP A 748 40.32 15.65 -3.25
CA TRP A 748 40.42 15.07 -4.58
C TRP A 748 39.43 13.90 -4.78
N ASN A 749 38.46 14.06 -5.67
CA ASN A 749 37.38 13.09 -5.88
C ASN A 749 37.67 11.98 -6.93
N GLY A 750 38.94 11.81 -7.33
CA GLY A 750 39.36 10.93 -8.42
C GLY A 750 39.40 11.58 -9.81
N THR A 751 38.71 12.71 -10.00
CA THR A 751 38.60 13.37 -11.31
C THR A 751 38.87 14.88 -11.27
N ALA A 752 38.62 15.54 -10.15
CA ALA A 752 38.88 16.96 -9.94
C ALA A 752 39.09 17.25 -8.45
N PHE A 753 39.76 18.38 -8.19
CA PHE A 753 39.80 19.00 -6.87
C PHE A 753 38.48 19.72 -6.54
N SER A 754 38.20 19.85 -5.25
CA SER A 754 37.06 20.61 -4.72
C SER A 754 37.42 21.16 -3.35
N ARG A 755 36.95 22.37 -3.01
CA ARG A 755 36.97 22.87 -1.62
C ARG A 755 35.78 22.28 -0.86
N THR A 756 36.02 21.89 0.39
CA THR A 756 35.04 21.24 1.28
C THR A 756 34.75 22.07 2.52
N VAL A 757 35.77 22.68 3.12
CA VAL A 757 35.63 23.76 4.09
C VAL A 757 36.27 25.02 3.52
N ASP A 758 35.55 26.14 3.58
CA ASP A 758 36.04 27.47 3.25
C ASP A 758 36.14 28.29 4.52
N VAL A 759 37.33 28.39 5.09
CA VAL A 759 37.56 28.94 6.43
C VAL A 759 37.31 30.45 6.52
N THR A 760 37.24 31.14 5.37
CA THR A 760 36.85 32.56 5.32
C THR A 760 35.33 32.75 5.48
N THR A 761 34.53 31.69 5.25
CA THR A 761 33.06 31.73 5.26
C THR A 761 32.40 30.93 6.39
N ILE A 762 33.15 30.11 7.14
CA ILE A 762 32.62 29.43 8.33
C ILE A 762 32.18 30.42 9.43
N ALA A 763 31.32 29.96 10.34
CA ALA A 763 30.90 30.77 11.48
C ALA A 763 32.07 30.91 12.47
N ASN A 764 32.40 32.15 12.85
CA ASN A 764 33.62 32.48 13.61
C ASN A 764 34.90 32.00 12.87
N PRO A 765 35.22 32.62 11.72
CA PRO A 765 36.35 32.21 10.87
C PRO A 765 37.71 32.40 11.56
N LEU A 766 38.73 31.73 11.03
CA LEU A 766 40.12 31.90 11.45
C LEU A 766 40.62 33.35 11.20
N PRO A 767 41.62 33.83 11.95
CA PRO A 767 42.33 35.05 11.57
C PRO A 767 43.11 34.82 10.26
N ALA A 768 43.09 35.79 9.35
CA ALA A 768 43.73 35.66 8.04
C ALA A 768 45.25 35.45 8.17
N GLY A 769 45.78 34.42 7.52
CA GLY A 769 47.18 33.99 7.62
C GLY A 769 47.47 33.05 8.79
N ALA A 770 46.48 32.32 9.31
CA ALA A 770 46.69 31.16 10.17
C ALA A 770 46.93 29.92 9.29
N ASN A 771 48.19 29.52 9.10
CA ASN A 771 48.53 28.30 8.36
C ASN A 771 48.32 27.05 9.22
N VAL A 772 47.90 25.94 8.60
CA VAL A 772 47.57 24.67 9.26
C VAL A 772 48.62 23.64 8.91
N ASP A 773 49.16 22.98 9.94
CA ASP A 773 50.09 21.86 9.87
C ASP A 773 49.38 20.55 10.27
N GLY A 774 48.99 20.40 11.53
CA GLY A 774 48.16 19.29 11.97
C GLY A 774 46.70 19.43 11.53
N MET A 775 46.09 18.40 10.93
CA MET A 775 44.63 18.36 10.73
C MET A 775 44.00 16.98 10.89
N GLN A 776 42.71 16.94 11.25
CA GLN A 776 41.86 15.75 11.12
C GLN A 776 40.38 16.14 10.97
N ARG A 777 39.64 15.52 10.04
CA ARG A 777 38.27 15.94 9.67
C ARG A 777 37.25 14.83 9.92
N VAL A 778 36.27 15.10 10.78
CA VAL A 778 35.10 14.22 10.98
C VAL A 778 34.05 14.51 9.89
N ASP A 779 33.69 15.78 9.70
CA ASP A 779 32.88 16.29 8.58
C ASP A 779 33.18 17.78 8.33
N ASP A 780 32.49 18.41 7.36
CA ASP A 780 32.72 19.81 6.97
C ASP A 780 32.36 20.85 8.08
N THR A 781 31.77 20.40 9.19
CA THR A 781 31.42 21.19 10.37
C THR A 781 32.10 20.73 11.66
N HIS A 782 32.85 19.63 11.63
CA HIS A 782 33.54 19.06 12.80
C HIS A 782 34.95 18.60 12.40
N PHE A 783 35.98 19.36 12.79
CA PHE A 783 37.38 19.08 12.44
C PHE A 783 38.35 19.64 13.49
N TYR A 784 39.53 19.04 13.53
CA TYR A 784 40.64 19.40 14.41
C TYR A 784 41.75 20.04 13.58
N LEU A 785 42.43 21.05 14.14
CA LEU A 785 43.59 21.72 13.53
C LEU A 785 44.70 21.93 14.57
N SER A 786 45.93 22.06 14.09
CA SER A 786 47.07 22.74 14.71
C SER A 786 47.46 23.92 13.80
N PHE A 787 48.41 24.76 14.22
CA PHE A 787 48.89 25.89 13.40
C PHE A 787 50.39 26.10 13.55
N THR A 788 51.05 26.54 12.46
CA THR A 788 52.52 26.80 12.42
C THR A 788 52.95 28.07 13.19
N GLY A 789 52.20 28.46 14.22
CA GLY A 789 52.42 29.66 15.01
C GLY A 789 51.23 30.08 15.86
N ASP A 790 51.54 30.61 17.04
CA ASP A 790 50.69 31.35 18.00
C ASP A 790 49.43 32.02 17.39
N THR A 791 48.27 31.35 17.42
CA THR A 791 47.07 31.70 16.61
C THR A 791 45.88 32.18 17.47
N ALA A 792 45.31 33.33 17.13
CA ALA A 792 44.26 34.00 17.91
C ALA A 792 42.83 33.58 17.50
N LEU A 793 42.30 32.55 18.15
CA LEU A 793 41.00 31.95 17.83
C LEU A 793 39.78 32.68 18.45
N PRO A 794 38.70 32.90 17.67
CA PRO A 794 37.48 33.54 18.17
C PRO A 794 36.85 32.77 19.35
N GLY A 795 36.65 33.48 20.48
CA GLY A 795 36.01 32.94 21.68
C GLY A 795 36.92 32.09 22.59
N VAL A 796 38.12 31.73 22.13
CA VAL A 796 39.12 30.98 22.91
C VAL A 796 40.24 31.91 23.41
N GLY A 797 40.85 32.68 22.50
CA GLY A 797 42.08 33.44 22.75
C GLY A 797 43.23 32.96 21.86
N THR A 798 44.45 33.34 22.19
CA THR A 798 45.65 32.77 21.54
C THR A 798 45.88 31.34 22.01
N VAL A 799 45.96 30.42 21.07
CA VAL A 799 46.47 29.05 21.26
C VAL A 799 47.91 29.00 20.74
N GLN A 800 48.73 28.11 21.29
CA GLN A 800 50.13 27.96 20.90
C GLN A 800 50.26 27.07 19.65
N ASP A 801 51.46 27.07 19.06
CA ASP A 801 51.89 26.18 17.95
C ASP A 801 51.93 24.69 18.36
N GLU A 802 51.90 24.42 19.67
CA GLU A 802 51.89 23.09 20.27
C GLU A 802 50.46 22.58 20.57
N ASP A 803 49.42 23.37 20.29
CA ASP A 803 48.02 23.11 20.69
C ASP A 803 47.15 22.56 19.55
N ILE A 804 46.46 21.44 19.80
CA ILE A 804 45.42 20.94 18.89
C ILE A 804 44.06 21.51 19.32
N VAL A 805 43.38 22.14 18.38
CA VAL A 805 42.05 22.73 18.58
C VAL A 805 40.97 21.95 17.85
N PHE A 806 39.72 22.07 18.31
CA PHE A 806 38.54 21.47 17.70
C PHE A 806 37.52 22.55 17.33
N TYR A 807 37.16 22.58 16.05
CA TYR A 807 36.02 23.33 15.53
C TYR A 807 34.76 22.46 15.57
N ASN A 808 33.73 22.97 16.24
CA ASN A 808 32.45 22.31 16.44
C ASN A 808 31.33 23.25 15.99
N ASN A 809 30.95 23.15 14.72
CA ASN A 809 29.80 23.82 14.10
C ASN A 809 29.64 25.30 14.50
N GLY A 810 30.72 26.07 14.35
CA GLY A 810 30.81 27.50 14.67
C GLY A 810 31.44 27.84 16.01
N THR A 811 31.92 26.85 16.77
CA THR A 811 32.57 27.03 18.08
C THR A 811 33.98 26.46 18.08
N TRP A 812 34.99 27.28 18.41
CA TRP A 812 36.36 26.81 18.66
C TRP A 812 36.55 26.36 20.11
N SER A 813 37.45 25.41 20.33
CA SER A 813 37.86 24.92 21.64
C SER A 813 39.25 24.30 21.58
N VAL A 814 40.05 24.39 22.65
CA VAL A 814 41.30 23.62 22.75
C VAL A 814 40.95 22.17 23.07
N TYR A 815 41.43 21.23 22.26
CA TYR A 815 41.27 19.79 22.47
C TYR A 815 42.48 19.21 23.21
N PHE A 816 43.68 19.63 22.83
CA PHE A 816 44.94 19.33 23.47
C PHE A 816 45.74 20.61 23.68
N ASP A 817 45.96 20.95 24.94
CA ASP A 817 46.83 22.02 25.43
C ASP A 817 48.24 21.42 25.58
N GLY A 818 49.10 21.63 24.58
CA GLY A 818 50.42 21.01 24.47
C GLY A 818 51.46 21.69 25.35
N THR A 819 51.37 23.01 25.44
CA THR A 819 52.16 23.85 26.34
C THR A 819 51.99 23.43 27.80
N ALA A 820 50.78 23.11 28.26
CA ALA A 820 50.54 22.57 29.60
C ALA A 820 50.93 21.10 29.78
N ARG A 821 51.33 20.37 28.72
CA ARG A 821 51.97 19.03 28.84
C ARG A 821 53.50 19.09 28.83
N GLY A 822 54.10 20.23 28.48
CA GLY A 822 55.55 20.40 28.46
C GLY A 822 56.19 20.26 27.08
N LEU A 823 55.41 20.29 26.00
CA LEU A 823 55.92 20.76 24.71
C LEU A 823 56.01 22.29 24.88
N THR A 824 57.20 22.86 25.06
CA THR A 824 57.38 24.31 25.37
C THR A 824 58.67 24.85 24.75
N ALA A 825 58.97 24.42 23.53
CA ALA A 825 60.24 24.69 22.86
C ALA A 825 60.06 24.45 21.36
N ASN A 826 60.59 25.37 20.53
CA ASN A 826 60.45 25.50 19.07
C ASN A 826 61.07 24.35 18.22
N ASN A 827 60.94 23.12 18.72
CA ASN A 827 61.29 21.85 18.11
C ASN A 827 60.55 20.67 18.81
N LEU A 828 59.36 20.96 19.37
CA LEU A 828 58.38 20.04 19.97
C LEU A 828 56.93 20.38 19.56
N ASP A 829 56.80 21.38 18.70
CA ASP A 829 55.63 21.96 18.06
C ASP A 829 54.97 20.88 17.17
N ILE A 830 53.64 20.90 16.98
CA ILE A 830 52.91 19.74 16.41
C ILE A 830 52.70 19.91 14.91
N ASP A 831 53.71 19.54 14.13
CA ASP A 831 53.66 19.51 12.67
C ASP A 831 52.51 18.64 12.14
N ALA A 832 52.27 17.48 12.75
CA ALA A 832 51.33 16.50 12.19
C ALA A 832 50.69 15.65 13.29
N PHE A 833 49.40 15.32 13.20
CA PHE A 833 48.73 14.46 14.18
C PHE A 833 47.64 13.52 13.65
N THR A 834 47.32 12.48 14.43
CA THR A 834 46.12 11.65 14.30
C THR A 834 45.54 11.34 15.68
N ILE A 835 44.26 11.67 15.88
CA ILE A 835 43.49 11.34 17.08
C ILE A 835 42.77 9.99 16.87
N ASP A 836 43.06 9.04 17.75
CA ASP A 836 42.42 7.72 17.85
C ASP A 836 41.80 7.57 19.26
N GLY A 837 40.49 7.84 19.35
CA GLY A 837 39.71 7.72 20.58
C GLY A 837 40.12 8.69 21.69
N SER A 838 41.15 8.33 22.45
CA SER A 838 41.77 9.18 23.50
C SER A 838 43.31 9.22 23.38
N ASN A 839 43.84 8.68 22.29
CA ASN A 839 45.24 8.77 21.89
C ASN A 839 45.40 9.92 20.91
N ILE A 840 46.53 10.62 21.00
CA ILE A 840 47.00 11.53 19.96
C ILE A 840 48.35 11.00 19.52
N TYR A 841 48.46 10.57 18.28
CA TYR A 841 49.73 10.24 17.63
C TYR A 841 50.22 11.47 16.88
N PHE A 842 51.50 11.83 16.94
CA PHE A 842 51.99 13.08 16.35
C PHE A 842 53.49 13.05 16.00
N SER A 843 53.91 13.85 15.02
CA SER A 843 55.31 14.21 14.74
C SER A 843 55.60 15.62 15.29
N THR A 844 56.87 16.06 15.25
CA THR A 844 57.29 17.38 15.76
C THR A 844 58.45 17.96 14.94
N THR A 845 58.51 19.28 14.78
CA THR A 845 59.42 20.08 13.91
C THR A 845 60.93 19.93 14.16
N GLY A 846 61.35 19.01 15.03
CA GLY A 846 62.76 18.76 15.22
C GLY A 846 63.13 17.65 16.19
N ASN A 847 64.44 17.46 16.25
CA ASN A 847 65.09 16.33 16.89
C ASN A 847 65.15 16.47 18.42
N THR A 848 64.01 16.48 19.12
CA THR A 848 63.91 16.45 20.59
C THR A 848 62.77 15.57 21.07
N ASN A 849 63.00 14.83 22.16
CA ASN A 849 62.01 13.93 22.73
C ASN A 849 60.97 14.69 23.55
N PRO A 850 59.66 14.43 23.38
CA PRO A 850 58.62 14.89 24.29
C PRO A 850 58.87 14.47 25.76
N PRO A 851 58.33 15.21 26.75
CA PRO A 851 58.61 14.98 28.17
C PRO A 851 58.47 13.53 28.66
N GLY A 852 59.59 12.94 29.04
CA GLY A 852 59.67 11.57 29.57
C GLY A 852 59.91 10.47 28.55
N VAL A 853 59.91 10.78 27.25
CA VAL A 853 60.37 9.87 26.20
C VAL A 853 61.91 9.81 26.17
N GLY A 854 62.48 8.69 25.75
CA GLY A 854 63.92 8.48 25.70
C GLY A 854 64.33 7.62 24.50
N GLY A 855 65.50 7.94 23.97
CA GLY A 855 66.02 7.45 22.69
C GLY A 855 66.82 8.56 22.01
N THR A 856 67.33 8.31 20.80
CA THR A 856 67.69 9.41 19.88
C THR A 856 66.39 9.93 19.28
N ALA A 857 66.16 11.24 19.25
CA ALA A 857 65.02 11.82 18.55
C ALA A 857 65.35 12.10 17.08
N ASP A 858 64.43 11.72 16.21
CA ASP A 858 64.33 12.07 14.79
C ASP A 858 63.09 12.98 14.61
N ASP A 859 63.06 13.85 13.59
CA ASP A 859 61.91 14.73 13.29
C ASP A 859 60.70 13.95 12.73
N ALA A 860 60.97 12.82 12.06
CA ALA A 860 59.96 11.86 11.61
C ALA A 860 59.49 10.86 12.70
N ASP A 861 59.97 10.92 13.95
CA ASP A 861 59.54 9.99 15.00
C ASP A 861 58.08 10.22 15.39
N ILE A 862 57.22 9.23 15.18
CA ILE A 862 55.81 9.31 15.59
C ILE A 862 55.70 9.05 17.09
N TYR A 863 55.41 10.09 17.86
CA TYR A 863 55.10 10.04 19.28
C TYR A 863 53.61 9.76 19.52
N ARG A 864 53.27 9.47 20.78
CA ARG A 864 51.91 9.25 21.27
C ARG A 864 51.72 9.89 22.64
N TRP A 865 50.70 10.72 22.77
CA TRP A 865 50.07 11.06 24.04
C TRP A 865 48.89 10.13 24.31
N ASN A 866 48.78 9.59 25.52
CA ASN A 866 47.73 8.63 25.92
C ASN A 866 46.72 9.19 26.95
N GLY A 867 46.67 10.51 27.13
CA GLY A 867 45.92 11.17 28.20
C GLY A 867 46.67 11.34 29.52
N THR A 868 47.85 10.71 29.70
CA THR A 868 48.63 10.79 30.95
C THR A 868 50.15 10.93 30.78
N VAL A 869 50.74 10.31 29.76
CA VAL A 869 52.18 10.33 29.46
C VAL A 869 52.43 10.31 27.96
N PHE A 870 53.61 10.82 27.55
CA PHE A 870 54.15 10.63 26.22
C PHE A 870 54.89 9.29 26.10
N SER A 871 54.90 8.74 24.88
CA SER A 871 55.70 7.58 24.48
C SER A 871 56.03 7.66 22.99
N ARG A 872 57.08 6.99 22.51
CA ARG A 872 57.29 6.80 21.06
C ARG A 872 56.42 5.65 20.55
N ALA A 873 55.70 5.86 19.44
CA ALA A 873 54.88 4.85 18.78
C ALA A 873 55.59 4.21 17.58
N VAL A 874 56.30 5.03 16.80
CA VAL A 874 57.22 4.58 15.74
C VAL A 874 58.55 5.28 15.91
N ASP A 875 59.64 4.53 15.80
CA ASP A 875 60.99 5.05 15.70
C ASP A 875 61.42 4.92 14.25
N VAL A 876 61.32 6.01 13.48
CA VAL A 876 61.42 5.94 12.01
C VAL A 876 62.85 5.67 11.54
N THR A 877 63.85 5.86 12.41
CA THR A 877 65.24 5.45 12.16
C THR A 877 65.45 3.93 12.24
N THR A 878 64.54 3.18 12.88
CA THR A 878 64.68 1.74 13.15
C THR A 878 63.64 0.84 12.48
N ILE A 879 62.64 1.39 11.78
CA ILE A 879 61.70 0.59 10.99
C ILE A 879 62.41 -0.14 9.83
N ALA A 880 61.76 -1.17 9.29
CA ALA A 880 62.23 -1.82 8.07
C ALA A 880 62.11 -0.83 6.91
N ASN A 881 63.20 -0.58 6.17
CA ASN A 881 63.27 0.47 5.14
C ASN A 881 62.96 1.88 5.72
N PRO A 882 63.84 2.43 6.59
CA PRO A 882 63.63 3.73 7.24
C PRO A 882 63.68 4.90 6.24
N LEU A 883 63.17 6.07 6.65
CA LEU A 883 63.27 7.30 5.86
C LEU A 883 64.73 7.76 5.67
N PRO A 884 65.02 8.55 4.62
CA PRO A 884 66.26 9.33 4.55
C PRO A 884 66.35 10.32 5.71
N ALA A 885 67.53 10.47 6.31
CA ALA A 885 67.74 11.38 7.44
C ALA A 885 67.49 12.85 7.06
N GLY A 886 66.67 13.55 7.85
CA GLY A 886 66.23 14.92 7.59
C GLY A 886 65.02 15.04 6.65
N ALA A 887 64.14 14.02 6.65
CA ALA A 887 62.83 14.08 6.01
C ALA A 887 61.76 14.48 7.04
N ASN A 888 61.56 15.78 7.25
CA ASN A 888 60.54 16.29 8.19
C ASN A 888 59.13 15.87 7.74
N VAL A 889 58.26 15.58 8.70
CA VAL A 889 56.89 15.10 8.48
C VAL A 889 55.89 16.21 8.77
N ASP A 890 55.22 16.69 7.73
CA ASP A 890 54.20 17.74 7.84
C ASP A 890 52.78 17.15 7.94
N GLY A 891 52.54 15.96 7.36
CA GLY A 891 51.24 15.30 7.44
C GLY A 891 51.35 13.87 7.95
N LEU A 892 50.39 13.45 8.77
CA LEU A 892 50.38 12.13 9.39
C LEU A 892 48.95 11.56 9.43
N LYS A 893 48.76 10.38 8.82
CA LYS A 893 47.65 9.48 9.17
C LYS A 893 48.19 8.21 9.79
N PHE A 894 48.08 8.08 11.11
CA PHE A 894 48.46 6.86 11.83
C PHE A 894 47.31 5.84 11.87
N VAL A 895 47.58 4.58 11.48
CA VAL A 895 46.65 3.45 11.68
C VAL A 895 47.22 2.47 12.70
N ASP A 896 48.45 1.99 12.48
CA ASP A 896 49.26 1.29 13.47
C ASP A 896 50.77 1.41 13.15
N ALA A 897 51.64 0.87 14.01
CA ALA A 897 53.11 0.98 13.85
C ALA A 897 53.70 0.27 12.61
N THR A 898 52.87 -0.46 11.85
CA THR A 898 53.18 -1.07 10.55
C THR A 898 52.37 -0.47 9.39
N HIS A 899 51.38 0.38 9.65
CA HIS A 899 50.50 0.99 8.64
C HIS A 899 50.26 2.47 8.96
N PHE A 900 50.91 3.38 8.23
CA PHE A 900 50.73 4.82 8.39
C PHE A 900 51.07 5.59 7.11
N TYR A 901 50.52 6.78 6.97
CA TYR A 901 50.70 7.65 5.80
C TYR A 901 51.39 8.94 6.21
N LEU A 902 52.27 9.48 5.34
CA LEU A 902 53.04 10.71 5.57
C LEU A 902 52.99 11.66 4.36
N SER A 903 53.09 12.96 4.61
CA SER A 903 53.64 13.99 3.69
C SER A 903 54.82 14.69 4.38
N PHE A 904 55.57 15.51 3.65
CA PHE A 904 56.89 15.98 4.07
C PHE A 904 57.13 17.46 3.79
N ASN A 905 58.09 18.08 4.48
CA ASN A 905 58.43 19.51 4.31
C ASN A 905 59.41 19.82 3.19
N GLY A 906 59.39 21.08 2.75
CA GLY A 906 60.62 21.82 2.47
C GLY A 906 61.03 21.96 1.00
N ASN A 907 60.16 21.60 0.05
CA ASN A 907 60.43 21.60 -1.40
C ASN A 907 61.62 20.67 -1.73
N VAL A 908 61.68 19.51 -1.08
CA VAL A 908 62.76 18.51 -1.21
C VAL A 908 62.23 17.24 -1.86
N THR A 909 62.82 16.84 -3.00
CA THR A 909 62.58 15.51 -3.57
C THR A 909 63.14 14.42 -2.64
N ILE A 910 62.26 13.65 -2.01
CA ILE A 910 62.62 12.58 -1.09
C ILE A 910 62.69 11.25 -1.85
N ALA A 911 63.84 10.58 -1.78
CA ALA A 911 64.07 9.27 -2.37
C ALA A 911 63.79 8.18 -1.33
N LEU A 912 62.58 7.63 -1.34
CA LEU A 912 62.16 6.59 -0.40
C LEU A 912 62.75 5.21 -0.78
N PRO A 913 62.96 4.30 0.18
CA PRO A 913 63.51 2.98 -0.12
C PRO A 913 62.54 2.11 -0.94
N GLY A 914 62.78 2.05 -2.24
CA GLY A 914 62.05 1.24 -3.22
C GLY A 914 62.67 1.37 -4.62
N PRO A 915 62.22 0.58 -5.60
CA PRO A 915 62.61 0.79 -6.99
C PRO A 915 61.98 2.09 -7.52
N ASP A 916 62.82 3.07 -7.82
CA ASP A 916 62.48 4.36 -8.45
C ASP A 916 61.39 5.20 -7.74
N LEU A 917 61.26 5.05 -6.41
CA LEU A 917 60.28 5.77 -5.58
C LEU A 917 60.83 7.13 -5.10
N THR A 918 60.76 8.15 -5.96
CA THR A 918 61.00 9.56 -5.58
C THR A 918 59.68 10.32 -5.48
N VAL A 919 59.49 11.07 -4.39
CA VAL A 919 58.29 11.88 -4.12
C VAL A 919 58.64 13.33 -3.85
N GLN A 920 57.69 14.24 -4.03
CA GLN A 920 57.77 15.63 -3.56
C GLN A 920 56.97 15.83 -2.27
N ASP A 921 57.00 17.04 -1.73
CA ASP A 921 56.20 17.48 -0.59
C ASP A 921 54.70 17.70 -0.91
N GLU A 922 54.32 17.76 -2.19
CA GLU A 922 52.90 17.72 -2.59
C GLU A 922 52.31 16.29 -2.66
N ASP A 923 53.10 15.25 -2.35
CA ASP A 923 52.69 13.84 -2.43
C ASP A 923 52.46 13.20 -1.04
N VAL A 924 51.42 12.37 -0.90
CA VAL A 924 51.20 11.54 0.31
C VAL A 924 51.64 10.11 0.04
N VAL A 925 52.46 9.56 0.92
CA VAL A 925 52.98 8.19 0.86
C VAL A 925 52.39 7.30 1.94
N TYR A 926 52.30 6.01 1.66
CA TYR A 926 51.85 4.97 2.58
C TYR A 926 53.00 4.02 2.90
N TYR A 927 53.28 3.82 4.19
CA TYR A 927 54.12 2.74 4.70
C TYR A 927 53.24 1.54 5.05
N ASN A 928 53.51 0.41 4.38
CA ASN A 928 52.79 -0.84 4.53
C ASN A 928 53.79 -1.96 4.87
N ASN A 929 53.90 -2.27 6.17
CA ASN A 929 54.66 -3.41 6.71
C ASN A 929 56.08 -3.56 6.12
N GLY A 930 56.83 -2.46 6.07
CA GLY A 930 58.19 -2.40 5.52
C GLY A 930 58.30 -1.99 4.05
N THR A 931 57.20 -1.63 3.39
CA THR A 931 57.16 -1.18 1.98
C THR A 931 56.58 0.22 1.88
N TRP A 932 57.28 1.14 1.19
CA TRP A 932 56.75 2.46 0.85
C TRP A 932 56.04 2.45 -0.52
N SER A 933 55.01 3.27 -0.65
CA SER A 933 54.30 3.50 -1.93
C SER A 933 53.63 4.88 -1.94
N VAL A 934 53.49 5.51 -3.10
CA VAL A 934 52.68 6.74 -3.22
C VAL A 934 51.20 6.39 -3.10
N TYR A 935 50.49 7.04 -2.18
CA TYR A 935 49.03 6.96 -2.05
C TYR A 935 48.36 8.07 -2.86
N PHE A 936 48.88 9.29 -2.75
CA PHE A 936 48.43 10.45 -3.52
C PHE A 936 49.63 11.12 -4.21
N ASP A 937 49.67 11.04 -5.53
CA ASP A 937 50.62 11.71 -6.42
C ASP A 937 50.05 13.09 -6.77
N GLY A 938 50.31 14.08 -5.91
CA GLY A 938 49.80 15.45 -6.02
C GLY A 938 50.48 16.21 -7.15
N THR A 939 51.78 15.97 -7.34
CA THR A 939 52.55 16.42 -8.51
C THR A 939 51.81 16.07 -9.82
N GLY A 940 51.44 14.79 -9.99
CA GLY A 940 50.72 14.29 -11.17
C GLY A 940 49.23 14.64 -11.21
N LYS A 941 48.64 15.22 -10.16
CA LYS A 941 47.32 15.89 -10.22
C LYS A 941 47.41 17.38 -10.54
N GLY A 942 48.60 17.98 -10.47
CA GLY A 942 48.83 19.39 -10.78
C GLY A 942 49.02 20.31 -9.57
N LEU A 943 49.28 19.75 -8.37
CA LEU A 943 49.91 20.51 -7.28
C LEU A 943 51.40 20.59 -7.63
N THR A 944 51.83 21.67 -8.29
CA THR A 944 53.19 21.82 -8.84
C THR A 944 53.76 23.22 -8.61
N ALA A 945 53.40 23.83 -7.49
CA ALA A 945 53.85 25.15 -7.09
C ALA A 945 54.05 25.11 -5.58
N GLY A 946 55.17 25.66 -5.10
CA GLY A 946 55.62 25.65 -3.69
C GLY A 946 54.74 26.42 -2.69
N ASN A 947 53.44 26.53 -2.97
CA ASN A 947 52.36 27.02 -2.11
C ASN A 947 51.05 26.22 -2.32
N LEU A 948 51.14 25.00 -2.85
CA LEU A 948 50.07 24.00 -2.99
C LEU A 948 50.45 22.68 -2.27
N ASN A 949 51.46 22.75 -1.42
CA ASN A 949 52.14 21.64 -0.77
C ASN A 949 51.28 21.13 0.38
N ILE A 950 51.35 19.83 0.67
CA ILE A 950 50.41 19.19 1.60
C ILE A 950 50.96 19.30 3.03
N ASP A 951 50.84 20.51 3.57
CA ASP A 951 51.14 20.85 4.96
C ASP A 951 50.28 20.05 5.95
N ALA A 952 49.07 19.63 5.54
CA ALA A 952 48.12 18.96 6.40
C ALA A 952 47.22 18.02 5.57
N PHE A 953 46.95 16.79 6.03
CA PHE A 953 45.95 15.91 5.39
C PHE A 953 45.24 14.93 6.34
N ASP A 954 44.10 14.40 5.87
CA ASP A 954 43.36 13.31 6.51
C ASP A 954 42.77 12.32 5.47
N ILE A 955 42.66 11.05 5.87
CA ILE A 955 42.12 9.92 5.09
C ILE A 955 41.06 9.18 5.95
N PRO A 956 39.75 9.18 5.58
CA PRO A 956 38.66 8.69 6.46
C PRO A 956 38.30 7.19 6.37
#